data_AF-A0A2D8R7H1-F1
#
_entry.id   AF-A0A2D8R7H1-F1
#
_cell.length_a   1.000
_cell.length_b   1.000
_cell.length_c   1.000
_cell.angle_alpha   90.00
_cell.angle_beta   90.00
_cell.angle_gamma   90.00
#
_symmetry.space_group_name_H-M   'P 1'
#
loop_
_entity.id
_entity.type
_entity.pdbx_description
1 polymer ?
#
loop_
_entity_poly.entity_id
_entity_poly.type
_entity_poly.pdbx_seq_one_letter_code
_entity_poly.pdbx_strand_id
1 'polypeptide(L)'
;MTTTTTSSRTGVLAGLFTSLLLLSTQVLALDTDGDGIDDDVETALGMSPTRTDSDADTISDTIEFGPAQQASDADGDGIIDALDDDSDNDGLSDRVEGPGDVDGDGILNFRDLDSDGDGVSDTAEGTGDADGDGVPDFLDRSSDEDGDGIPDVFEGSEDTDKDRLVDALDTDSDRDGIPDSIEAGLTAEQLAADADGDGIIDLFDADQSTVLDANADGVIDSYSFPDADGDEIPDYKEKDSDNDGIPDHIEFGFSGLDSDSDGIDDAIDVDATGGLDLDGDGVDDAARAFDSDRDNLPDYRDLDSDNDGIADLIEVFQSFEALADANKNGVQDLFDAGVSMGLIRVDANDDGIDDTNRLPDTDGDGVPDFRDLDSDNDGIFDVVEGGGRDVNQDGLLDSAALLVTAPPDTDNATDFDSPDERSGPDYRDVDSNGDFDGTAGYDIAGTPFASFDANNDGRIDLTIDADRDGIDDSVDRGLGEFGNGGDADGDGLFNDEDADDDNDGLPDIFEGEVDTDGDGIVDRLDRDSDNDGLEDSREANLAPALNMDSNGNGLDDAYDIAVNGSSDADGNGLDDNVPLIDTDGDGIEDRLDSDSDGDTISDREEQSGLVFFGRDIDRDGIDDAVDVDQTKGVDENMNGIDDRYDRVIDTDGDGAENYRDRDSDNDGIEDGFENADFNKDGIPDRLQVNPKIKTSVGGTGSFGVLPLLSMFGFGALVFALGAMPAARAQAAQPACFNEQENEAQEPAFQLSAACTYIGASLGTSTLEPETKGTGFRLTEDGDLAWKAFGGVQFHRNFFAEVQYSVLGDAEVRSINPNAGAAAIRYAAPAVMAGFRLNGNRKSWDLFAKIGVASLLTESDSGRVSVEEDSSIQLAWAGGLLYNLTPGLSIRGEFERFSDDASSLTLGIAQALKF
;
A
#
# COMPACT_ATOMS: atom_id res chain seq x y z
N MET A 1 -49.63 46.24 -68.28
CA MET A 1 -50.51 46.70 -69.38
C MET A 1 -51.06 45.45 -70.05
N THR A 2 -52.29 45.09 -69.68
CA THR A 2 -53.49 45.14 -70.55
C THR A 2 -53.54 43.91 -71.47
N THR A 3 -54.57 43.08 -71.51
CA THR A 3 -55.99 43.23 -71.12
C THR A 3 -56.65 41.86 -71.43
N THR A 4 -57.21 41.18 -70.43
CA THR A 4 -58.67 41.03 -70.17
C THR A 4 -59.49 40.28 -71.23
N THR A 5 -60.19 39.22 -70.82
CA THR A 5 -61.67 39.16 -70.59
C THR A 5 -62.10 37.69 -70.40
N THR A 6 -62.40 37.24 -69.17
CA THR A 6 -63.70 37.18 -68.46
C THR A 6 -64.73 36.14 -68.95
N SER A 7 -65.09 35.21 -68.05
CA SER A 7 -66.46 34.86 -67.55
C SER A 7 -66.58 33.32 -67.34
N SER A 8 -67.20 32.73 -66.32
CA SER A 8 -67.71 33.14 -65.01
C SER A 8 -68.12 31.87 -64.21
N ARG A 9 -67.79 31.87 -62.91
CA ARG A 9 -68.60 31.48 -61.72
C ARG A 9 -69.18 30.04 -61.67
N THR A 10 -69.11 29.27 -60.58
CA THR A 10 -68.99 29.56 -59.14
C THR A 10 -68.79 28.24 -58.39
N GLY A 11 -67.96 28.23 -57.35
CA GLY A 11 -68.33 27.64 -56.06
C GLY A 11 -67.78 26.26 -55.65
N VAL A 12 -66.80 26.31 -54.75
CA VAL A 12 -66.71 25.57 -53.47
C VAL A 12 -66.17 24.12 -53.47
N LEU A 13 -65.01 24.02 -52.80
CA LEU A 13 -64.39 22.93 -52.02
C LEU A 13 -63.76 21.70 -52.68
N ALA A 14 -62.66 21.33 -51.99
CA ALA A 14 -62.06 20.00 -51.83
C ALA A 14 -61.17 19.52 -52.98
N GLY A 15 -59.87 19.55 -52.70
CA GLY A 15 -58.86 18.87 -53.50
C GLY A 15 -58.93 17.36 -53.34
N LEU A 16 -58.50 16.68 -54.39
CA LEU A 16 -57.71 15.46 -54.36
C LEU A 16 -57.30 15.14 -55.79
N PHE A 17 -56.00 15.26 -56.01
CA PHE A 17 -55.14 14.55 -56.96
C PHE A 17 -55.65 14.24 -58.37
N THR A 18 -54.98 14.92 -59.30
CA THR A 18 -54.80 14.55 -60.70
C THR A 18 -54.28 13.12 -60.88
N SER A 19 -54.67 12.56 -62.04
CA SER A 19 -54.04 11.45 -62.77
C SER A 19 -54.57 10.04 -62.49
N LEU A 20 -55.50 9.62 -63.34
CA LEU A 20 -55.74 8.20 -63.60
C LEU A 20 -55.91 7.98 -65.11
N LEU A 21 -54.78 7.79 -65.79
CA LEU A 21 -54.65 6.90 -66.95
C LEU A 21 -53.15 6.68 -67.30
N LEU A 22 -52.45 5.90 -66.47
CA LEU A 22 -51.31 5.08 -66.91
C LEU A 22 -51.62 3.66 -66.48
N LEU A 23 -51.88 2.80 -67.46
CA LEU A 23 -51.92 1.36 -67.27
C LEU A 23 -50.64 0.81 -67.92
N SER A 24 -49.83 0.16 -67.08
CA SER A 24 -48.85 -0.87 -67.41
C SER A 24 -47.61 -0.45 -68.23
N THR A 25 -46.53 -0.17 -67.50
CA THR A 25 -45.30 -0.97 -67.51
C THR A 25 -44.70 -0.89 -66.10
N GLN A 26 -45.12 -1.78 -65.19
CA GLN A 26 -44.12 -2.32 -64.29
C GLN A 26 -43.21 -3.09 -65.24
N VAL A 27 -41.98 -2.61 -65.42
CA VAL A 27 -40.91 -3.57 -65.67
C VAL A 27 -40.97 -4.40 -64.40
N LEU A 28 -41.51 -5.62 -64.50
CA LEU A 28 -41.12 -6.64 -63.55
C LEU A 28 -39.61 -6.66 -63.75
N ALA A 29 -38.87 -6.19 -62.77
CA ALA A 29 -37.47 -6.52 -62.75
C ALA A 29 -37.40 -8.04 -62.88
N LEU A 30 -36.68 -8.46 -63.91
CA LEU A 30 -36.42 -9.87 -64.09
C LEU A 30 -35.35 -10.18 -63.06
N ASP A 31 -35.64 -11.17 -62.24
CA ASP A 31 -34.78 -11.74 -61.22
C ASP A 31 -34.88 -13.23 -61.50
N THR A 32 -33.88 -13.74 -62.23
CA THR A 32 -33.95 -15.01 -62.95
C THR A 32 -33.61 -16.20 -62.05
N ASP A 33 -32.77 -16.03 -61.04
CA ASP A 33 -32.40 -17.01 -60.02
C ASP A 33 -33.17 -16.83 -58.70
N GLY A 34 -33.79 -15.68 -58.47
CA GLY A 34 -34.78 -15.47 -57.41
C GLY A 34 -34.18 -15.08 -56.08
N ASP A 35 -32.98 -14.50 -56.06
CA ASP A 35 -32.26 -14.09 -54.85
C ASP A 35 -32.75 -12.73 -54.31
N GLY A 36 -33.33 -11.89 -55.18
CA GLY A 36 -33.85 -10.56 -54.84
C GLY A 36 -33.04 -9.41 -55.42
N ILE A 37 -32.04 -9.69 -56.26
CA ILE A 37 -31.30 -8.74 -57.07
C ILE A 37 -31.85 -8.79 -58.51
N ASP A 38 -31.93 -7.64 -59.16
CA ASP A 38 -32.49 -7.56 -60.51
C ASP A 38 -31.42 -7.95 -61.56
N ASP A 39 -31.76 -8.77 -62.58
CA ASP A 39 -30.88 -9.17 -63.71
C ASP A 39 -30.09 -7.99 -64.33
N ASP A 40 -30.72 -6.81 -64.40
CA ASP A 40 -30.14 -5.59 -64.98
C ASP A 40 -29.07 -4.98 -64.05
N VAL A 41 -29.17 -5.18 -62.73
CA VAL A 41 -28.19 -4.77 -61.70
C VAL A 41 -27.01 -5.73 -61.71
N GLU A 42 -27.27 -7.03 -61.64
CA GLU A 42 -26.24 -8.08 -61.66
C GLU A 42 -25.37 -7.96 -62.91
N THR A 43 -26.00 -7.86 -64.08
CA THR A 43 -25.28 -7.68 -65.36
C THR A 43 -24.46 -6.39 -65.41
N ALA A 44 -24.89 -5.33 -64.71
CA ALA A 44 -24.18 -4.05 -64.69
C ALA A 44 -22.92 -4.08 -63.83
N LEU A 45 -22.89 -4.98 -62.84
CA LEU A 45 -21.81 -5.12 -61.87
C LEU A 45 -20.89 -6.30 -62.16
N GLY A 46 -21.33 -7.26 -62.99
CA GLY A 46 -20.52 -8.40 -63.41
C GLY A 46 -20.96 -9.74 -62.81
N MET A 47 -21.91 -9.71 -61.88
CA MET A 47 -22.57 -10.87 -61.27
C MET A 47 -23.38 -11.69 -62.29
N SER A 48 -23.76 -12.90 -61.87
CA SER A 48 -24.43 -13.89 -62.70
C SER A 48 -25.96 -13.87 -62.52
N PRO A 49 -26.76 -13.42 -63.53
CA PRO A 49 -28.24 -13.40 -63.48
C PRO A 49 -28.92 -14.78 -63.50
N THR A 50 -28.21 -15.84 -63.13
CA THR A 50 -28.72 -17.22 -63.16
C THR A 50 -28.19 -18.06 -62.00
N ARG A 51 -27.40 -17.45 -61.12
CA ARG A 51 -26.81 -18.08 -59.94
C ARG A 51 -27.03 -17.12 -58.77
N THR A 52 -27.59 -17.64 -57.67
CA THR A 52 -27.84 -16.89 -56.43
C THR A 52 -26.57 -16.61 -55.61
N ASP A 53 -25.40 -16.86 -56.19
CA ASP A 53 -24.05 -16.93 -55.62
C ASP A 53 -23.17 -16.86 -56.88
N SER A 54 -22.40 -15.80 -57.07
CA SER A 54 -21.77 -15.46 -58.34
C SER A 54 -20.34 -16.01 -58.48
N ASP A 55 -19.53 -15.97 -57.43
CA ASP A 55 -18.15 -16.48 -57.28
C ASP A 55 -18.07 -17.98 -56.94
N ALA A 56 -19.06 -18.56 -56.24
CA ALA A 56 -19.11 -19.94 -55.73
C ALA A 56 -18.41 -20.17 -54.39
N ASP A 57 -18.33 -19.13 -53.55
CA ASP A 57 -17.74 -19.16 -52.22
C ASP A 57 -18.67 -19.76 -51.14
N THR A 58 -19.96 -19.95 -51.46
CA THR A 58 -21.08 -20.42 -50.60
C THR A 58 -21.87 -19.35 -49.86
N ILE A 59 -21.43 -18.10 -49.90
CA ILE A 59 -22.22 -16.94 -49.55
C ILE A 59 -23.09 -16.58 -50.77
N SER A 60 -24.27 -16.01 -50.51
CA SER A 60 -25.21 -15.68 -51.59
C SER A 60 -25.13 -14.20 -51.90
N ASP A 61 -25.20 -13.82 -53.18
CA ASP A 61 -25.11 -12.43 -53.65
C ASP A 61 -25.99 -11.45 -52.83
N THR A 62 -27.13 -11.92 -52.30
CA THR A 62 -28.05 -11.13 -51.47
C THR A 62 -27.52 -10.78 -50.07
N ILE A 63 -26.68 -11.63 -49.47
CA ILE A 63 -25.98 -11.40 -48.21
C ILE A 63 -24.84 -10.42 -48.45
N GLU A 64 -24.01 -10.65 -49.47
CA GLU A 64 -22.92 -9.74 -49.84
C GLU A 64 -23.45 -8.38 -50.32
N PHE A 65 -24.64 -8.29 -50.92
CA PHE A 65 -25.21 -6.98 -51.27
C PHE A 65 -25.81 -6.21 -50.10
N GLY A 66 -26.19 -6.91 -49.03
CA GLY A 66 -26.99 -6.38 -47.93
C GLY A 66 -28.36 -5.79 -48.35
N PRO A 67 -29.13 -5.24 -47.39
CA PRO A 67 -30.52 -4.82 -47.61
C PRO A 67 -30.68 -3.54 -48.48
N ALA A 68 -29.58 -2.90 -48.88
CA ALA A 68 -29.58 -1.60 -49.55
C ALA A 68 -29.49 -1.66 -51.09
N GLN A 69 -29.29 -2.83 -51.69
CA GLN A 69 -28.99 -2.99 -53.13
C GLN A 69 -27.82 -2.08 -53.58
N GLN A 70 -26.75 -1.99 -52.79
CA GLN A 70 -25.51 -1.30 -53.15
C GLN A 70 -24.37 -2.30 -53.08
N ALA A 71 -23.51 -2.29 -54.10
CA ALA A 71 -22.30 -3.11 -54.11
C ALA A 71 -21.38 -2.62 -53.00
N SER A 72 -20.96 -3.55 -52.13
CA SER A 72 -19.85 -3.38 -51.20
C SER A 72 -18.53 -3.83 -51.85
N ASP A 73 -17.44 -3.37 -51.30
CA ASP A 73 -16.04 -3.52 -51.74
C ASP A 73 -15.24 -3.26 -50.46
N ALA A 74 -15.14 -4.27 -49.59
CA ALA A 74 -14.72 -4.13 -48.19
C ALA A 74 -13.24 -3.71 -48.10
N ASP A 75 -12.36 -4.35 -48.85
CA ASP A 75 -10.93 -4.06 -48.91
C ASP A 75 -10.55 -2.89 -49.87
N GLY A 76 -11.44 -2.53 -50.80
CA GLY A 76 -11.25 -1.44 -51.75
C GLY A 76 -10.36 -1.76 -52.96
N ASP A 77 -10.13 -3.02 -53.31
CA ASP A 77 -9.34 -3.39 -54.50
C ASP A 77 -10.07 -3.14 -55.83
N GLY A 78 -11.39 -2.93 -55.76
CA GLY A 78 -12.28 -2.63 -56.88
C GLY A 78 -12.90 -3.86 -57.56
N ILE A 79 -12.74 -5.05 -57.00
CA ILE A 79 -13.68 -6.16 -57.04
C ILE A 79 -14.81 -5.82 -56.03
N ILE A 80 -15.96 -6.46 -56.15
CA ILE A 80 -17.05 -6.26 -55.18
C ILE A 80 -17.19 -7.57 -54.45
N ASP A 81 -17.58 -7.53 -53.17
CA ASP A 81 -17.59 -8.71 -52.30
C ASP A 81 -18.31 -9.91 -52.96
N ALA A 82 -19.46 -9.69 -53.61
CA ALA A 82 -20.21 -10.71 -54.37
C ALA A 82 -19.53 -11.27 -55.66
N LEU A 83 -18.25 -10.95 -55.86
CA LEU A 83 -17.36 -11.45 -56.91
C LEU A 83 -15.93 -11.65 -56.40
N ASP A 84 -15.69 -11.42 -55.13
CA ASP A 84 -14.41 -11.64 -54.47
C ASP A 84 -14.40 -13.03 -53.83
N ASP A 85 -13.24 -13.67 -53.79
CA ASP A 85 -13.10 -14.96 -53.09
C ASP A 85 -12.56 -14.74 -51.65
N ASP A 86 -12.16 -13.50 -51.33
CA ASP A 86 -11.50 -13.01 -50.11
C ASP A 86 -11.77 -11.49 -50.00
N SER A 87 -12.89 -11.13 -49.36
CA SER A 87 -13.53 -9.82 -49.46
C SER A 87 -12.83 -8.71 -48.64
N ASP A 88 -12.11 -9.05 -47.56
CA ASP A 88 -11.29 -8.14 -46.76
C ASP A 88 -9.77 -8.28 -47.02
N ASN A 89 -9.36 -9.30 -47.79
CA ASN A 89 -7.98 -9.54 -48.23
C ASN A 89 -7.00 -9.78 -47.08
N ASP A 90 -7.50 -10.44 -46.05
CA ASP A 90 -6.74 -10.84 -44.86
C ASP A 90 -5.89 -12.12 -45.17
N GLY A 91 -6.40 -13.01 -46.02
CA GLY A 91 -5.75 -14.25 -46.45
C GLY A 91 -6.52 -15.52 -46.14
N LEU A 92 -7.62 -15.42 -45.37
CA LEU A 92 -8.69 -16.39 -45.34
C LEU A 92 -9.57 -16.19 -46.60
N SER A 93 -10.70 -16.87 -46.71
CA SER A 93 -11.48 -16.82 -47.94
C SER A 93 -12.92 -16.93 -47.54
N ASP A 94 -13.82 -16.11 -48.10
CA ASP A 94 -15.22 -15.95 -47.66
C ASP A 94 -15.97 -17.28 -47.42
N ARG A 95 -15.57 -18.37 -48.08
CA ARG A 95 -16.06 -19.73 -47.84
C ARG A 95 -15.76 -20.29 -46.43
N VAL A 96 -14.60 -19.95 -45.88
CA VAL A 96 -14.05 -20.39 -44.60
C VAL A 96 -14.70 -19.56 -43.49
N GLU A 97 -14.67 -18.23 -43.58
CA GLU A 97 -15.32 -17.37 -42.57
C GLU A 97 -16.84 -17.45 -42.61
N GLY A 98 -17.40 -17.50 -43.81
CA GLY A 98 -18.84 -17.61 -44.01
C GLY A 98 -19.62 -16.35 -43.60
N PRO A 99 -20.96 -16.42 -43.69
CA PRO A 99 -21.82 -15.24 -43.56
C PRO A 99 -22.18 -14.91 -42.09
N GLY A 100 -21.33 -15.31 -41.15
CA GLY A 100 -21.47 -15.07 -39.72
C GLY A 100 -21.38 -13.58 -39.36
N ASP A 101 -21.65 -13.30 -38.09
CA ASP A 101 -21.41 -12.02 -37.40
C ASP A 101 -21.18 -12.51 -35.98
N VAL A 102 -19.99 -13.07 -35.75
CA VAL A 102 -19.70 -13.71 -34.47
C VAL A 102 -19.63 -12.57 -33.46
N ASP A 103 -18.68 -11.65 -33.50
CA ASP A 103 -18.51 -10.50 -32.57
C ASP A 103 -19.79 -9.63 -32.31
N GLY A 104 -20.72 -9.56 -33.26
CA GLY A 104 -21.97 -8.84 -33.15
C GLY A 104 -21.86 -7.33 -33.38
N ASP A 105 -20.75 -6.83 -33.92
CA ASP A 105 -20.56 -5.40 -34.22
C ASP A 105 -21.36 -4.95 -35.46
N GLY A 106 -21.82 -5.92 -36.26
CA GLY A 106 -22.62 -5.75 -37.47
C GLY A 106 -21.83 -5.69 -38.77
N ILE A 107 -20.53 -5.92 -38.74
CA ILE A 107 -19.71 -6.44 -39.82
C ILE A 107 -19.97 -7.95 -39.90
N LEU A 108 -19.72 -8.57 -41.06
CA LEU A 108 -19.91 -10.02 -41.21
C LEU A 108 -18.52 -10.61 -41.35
N ASN A 109 -18.28 -11.80 -40.81
CA ASN A 109 -16.96 -12.41 -40.67
C ASN A 109 -16.12 -12.33 -41.96
N PHE A 110 -16.67 -12.68 -43.12
CA PHE A 110 -16.00 -12.53 -44.43
C PHE A 110 -15.63 -11.09 -44.88
N ARG A 111 -15.77 -10.11 -43.98
CA ARG A 111 -15.44 -8.69 -44.20
C ARG A 111 -14.76 -8.09 -42.98
N ASP A 112 -14.54 -8.92 -41.97
CA ASP A 112 -13.97 -8.51 -40.72
C ASP A 112 -12.51 -8.95 -40.69
N LEU A 113 -11.66 -8.12 -40.11
CA LEU A 113 -10.24 -8.48 -39.98
C LEU A 113 -9.94 -9.17 -38.64
N ASP A 114 -10.98 -9.29 -37.81
CA ASP A 114 -11.01 -9.73 -36.41
C ASP A 114 -12.48 -10.12 -36.15
N SER A 115 -12.84 -11.34 -36.53
CA SER A 115 -14.22 -11.81 -36.71
C SER A 115 -14.99 -11.96 -35.39
N ASP A 116 -14.30 -12.31 -34.32
CA ASP A 116 -14.76 -12.54 -32.94
C ASP A 116 -14.51 -11.38 -31.99
N GLY A 117 -13.55 -10.52 -32.32
CA GLY A 117 -13.29 -9.28 -31.63
C GLY A 117 -12.46 -9.45 -30.37
N ASP A 118 -11.61 -10.48 -30.30
CA ASP A 118 -10.73 -10.78 -29.17
C ASP A 118 -9.44 -9.92 -29.17
N GLY A 119 -9.06 -9.37 -30.34
CA GLY A 119 -7.89 -8.52 -30.51
C GLY A 119 -6.70 -9.18 -31.22
N VAL A 120 -6.78 -10.48 -31.50
CA VAL A 120 -5.98 -11.17 -32.51
C VAL A 120 -6.66 -10.92 -33.88
N SER A 121 -6.06 -11.34 -34.99
CA SER A 121 -6.65 -11.11 -36.32
C SER A 121 -6.81 -12.42 -37.04
N ASP A 122 -7.87 -12.56 -37.83
CA ASP A 122 -8.20 -13.79 -38.57
C ASP A 122 -7.00 -14.36 -39.36
N THR A 123 -6.14 -13.47 -39.86
CA THR A 123 -4.93 -13.86 -40.60
C THR A 123 -3.85 -14.49 -39.72
N ALA A 124 -3.70 -14.00 -38.50
CA ALA A 124 -2.74 -14.49 -37.50
C ALA A 124 -3.19 -15.84 -36.95
N GLU A 125 -4.47 -15.96 -36.61
CA GLU A 125 -5.08 -17.18 -36.06
C GLU A 125 -5.23 -18.28 -37.13
N GLY A 126 -5.57 -17.87 -38.35
CA GLY A 126 -5.64 -18.77 -39.49
C GLY A 126 -6.85 -19.69 -39.44
N THR A 127 -6.65 -21.00 -39.41
CA THR A 127 -7.76 -21.97 -39.40
C THR A 127 -7.51 -23.10 -38.41
N GLY A 128 -6.78 -22.80 -37.34
CA GLY A 128 -6.53 -23.71 -36.23
C GLY A 128 -7.79 -23.95 -35.40
N ASP A 129 -7.56 -24.50 -34.23
CA ASP A 129 -8.53 -24.95 -33.20
C ASP A 129 -7.63 -25.30 -32.00
N ALA A 130 -7.04 -24.26 -31.38
CA ALA A 130 -5.95 -24.35 -30.40
C ALA A 130 -6.39 -25.12 -29.14
N ASP A 131 -7.48 -24.70 -28.50
CA ASP A 131 -8.12 -25.41 -27.38
C ASP A 131 -8.82 -26.74 -27.75
N GLY A 132 -9.02 -27.00 -29.05
CA GLY A 132 -9.64 -28.21 -29.57
C GLY A 132 -11.15 -28.35 -29.28
N ASP A 133 -11.87 -27.27 -29.01
CA ASP A 133 -13.31 -27.27 -28.75
C ASP A 133 -14.15 -27.55 -30.03
N GLY A 134 -13.54 -27.34 -31.20
CA GLY A 134 -14.11 -27.54 -32.52
C GLY A 134 -14.71 -26.28 -33.18
N VAL A 135 -14.53 -25.11 -32.57
CA VAL A 135 -14.65 -23.78 -33.16
C VAL A 135 -13.24 -23.38 -33.65
N PRO A 136 -13.09 -22.93 -34.90
CA PRO A 136 -11.80 -22.42 -35.35
C PRO A 136 -11.45 -21.11 -34.64
N ASP A 137 -10.17 -20.92 -34.30
CA ASP A 137 -9.61 -19.76 -33.58
C ASP A 137 -10.24 -18.42 -34.03
N PHE A 138 -10.14 -18.07 -35.32
CA PHE A 138 -10.72 -16.85 -35.92
C PHE A 138 -12.26 -16.69 -35.85
N LEU A 139 -12.96 -17.61 -35.18
CA LEU A 139 -14.40 -17.55 -34.89
C LEU A 139 -14.69 -17.82 -33.42
N ASP A 140 -13.67 -18.07 -32.62
CA ASP A 140 -13.77 -18.37 -31.22
C ASP A 140 -13.78 -17.08 -30.41
N ARG A 141 -14.42 -17.12 -29.27
CA ARG A 141 -14.47 -15.99 -28.36
C ARG A 141 -14.09 -16.45 -26.98
N SER A 142 -13.12 -17.36 -26.93
CA SER A 142 -12.40 -17.48 -25.70
C SER A 142 -11.66 -16.16 -25.49
N SER A 143 -10.98 -16.04 -24.37
CA SER A 143 -10.12 -14.89 -24.12
C SER A 143 -8.78 -15.39 -23.63
N ASP A 144 -8.46 -16.61 -24.06
CA ASP A 144 -7.46 -17.58 -23.65
C ASP A 144 -7.70 -18.79 -24.59
N GLU A 145 -7.16 -18.70 -25.79
CA GLU A 145 -7.53 -19.55 -26.93
C GLU A 145 -6.74 -20.86 -26.94
N ASP A 146 -5.56 -20.91 -26.32
CA ASP A 146 -4.78 -22.13 -26.13
C ASP A 146 -5.03 -22.82 -24.77
N GLY A 147 -5.65 -22.11 -23.83
CA GLY A 147 -6.09 -22.64 -22.55
C GLY A 147 -4.97 -22.80 -21.53
N ASP A 148 -3.89 -22.04 -21.67
CA ASP A 148 -2.75 -22.06 -20.74
C ASP A 148 -2.99 -21.21 -19.47
N GLY A 149 -4.10 -20.43 -19.47
CA GLY A 149 -4.52 -19.57 -18.36
C GLY A 149 -4.03 -18.12 -18.46
N ILE A 150 -3.23 -17.77 -19.46
CA ILE A 150 -2.83 -16.41 -19.82
C ILE A 150 -3.82 -15.87 -20.85
N PRO A 151 -4.48 -14.72 -20.59
CA PRO A 151 -5.39 -14.16 -21.57
C PRO A 151 -4.72 -13.59 -22.82
N ASP A 152 -5.29 -13.83 -24.02
CA ASP A 152 -4.72 -13.39 -25.32
C ASP A 152 -4.42 -11.89 -25.39
N VAL A 153 -5.18 -11.09 -24.63
CA VAL A 153 -4.97 -9.63 -24.56
C VAL A 153 -3.58 -9.27 -24.00
N PHE A 154 -2.97 -10.16 -23.22
CA PHE A 154 -1.60 -10.04 -22.74
C PHE A 154 -0.57 -10.55 -23.75
N GLU A 155 -0.82 -11.68 -24.40
CA GLU A 155 0.14 -12.29 -25.30
C GLU A 155 0.17 -11.59 -26.66
N GLY A 156 -1.01 -11.32 -27.21
CA GLY A 156 -1.24 -10.60 -28.45
C GLY A 156 -0.97 -11.43 -29.70
N SER A 157 -0.59 -10.73 -30.78
CA SER A 157 -0.41 -11.32 -32.13
C SER A 157 1.06 -11.39 -32.56
N GLU A 158 1.98 -11.32 -31.61
CA GLU A 158 3.40 -11.59 -31.89
C GLU A 158 3.63 -13.10 -32.00
N ASP A 159 4.75 -13.48 -32.60
CA ASP A 159 5.17 -14.87 -32.86
C ASP A 159 6.64 -14.95 -32.45
N THR A 160 6.84 -15.24 -31.16
CA THR A 160 8.11 -15.09 -30.45
C THR A 160 9.13 -16.09 -30.99
N ASP A 161 8.80 -17.37 -31.04
CA ASP A 161 9.66 -18.46 -31.53
C ASP A 161 9.76 -18.57 -33.08
N LYS A 162 8.81 -17.99 -33.84
CA LYS A 162 8.71 -18.02 -35.32
C LYS A 162 8.28 -19.37 -35.91
N ASP A 163 7.52 -20.16 -35.18
CA ASP A 163 7.01 -21.43 -35.66
C ASP A 163 5.70 -21.32 -36.47
N ARG A 164 5.10 -20.11 -36.44
CA ARG A 164 3.88 -19.64 -37.10
C ARG A 164 2.60 -19.83 -36.30
N LEU A 165 2.67 -20.20 -35.04
CA LEU A 165 1.66 -19.86 -34.07
C LEU A 165 1.98 -18.46 -33.55
N VAL A 166 0.94 -17.71 -33.19
CA VAL A 166 1.14 -16.48 -32.42
C VAL A 166 1.12 -16.86 -30.95
N ASP A 167 1.77 -16.06 -30.12
CA ASP A 167 1.92 -16.30 -28.69
C ASP A 167 0.55 -16.68 -28.05
N ALA A 168 -0.53 -15.94 -28.34
CA ALA A 168 -1.89 -16.24 -27.85
C ALA A 168 -2.52 -17.58 -28.30
N LEU A 169 -1.82 -18.37 -29.13
CA LEU A 169 -2.25 -19.68 -29.62
C LEU A 169 -1.15 -20.73 -29.40
N ASP A 170 -0.18 -20.44 -28.54
CA ASP A 170 1.04 -21.21 -28.35
C ASP A 170 1.37 -21.33 -26.86
N THR A 171 1.15 -22.52 -26.31
CA THR A 171 1.32 -22.83 -24.88
C THR A 171 2.79 -22.79 -24.38
N ASP A 172 3.73 -22.50 -25.28
CA ASP A 172 5.20 -22.39 -25.08
C ASP A 172 5.72 -21.37 -26.12
N SER A 173 5.44 -20.09 -25.88
CA SER A 173 5.61 -18.94 -26.79
C SER A 173 7.03 -18.79 -27.32
N ASP A 174 8.02 -19.20 -26.52
CA ASP A 174 9.42 -19.01 -26.83
C ASP A 174 10.10 -20.33 -27.26
N ARG A 175 9.42 -21.45 -27.05
CA ARG A 175 9.77 -22.81 -27.45
C ARG A 175 11.05 -23.31 -26.82
N ASP A 176 11.23 -23.03 -25.55
CA ASP A 176 12.33 -23.55 -24.76
C ASP A 176 11.97 -24.90 -24.08
N GLY A 177 10.68 -25.24 -24.05
CA GLY A 177 10.13 -26.49 -23.54
C GLY A 177 9.48 -26.36 -22.15
N ILE A 178 9.55 -25.19 -21.52
CA ILE A 178 8.77 -24.84 -20.33
C ILE A 178 7.46 -24.19 -20.80
N PRO A 179 6.29 -24.66 -20.33
CA PRO A 179 5.02 -24.03 -20.68
C PRO A 179 4.88 -22.60 -20.13
N ASP A 180 4.24 -21.73 -20.90
CA ASP A 180 4.01 -20.32 -20.57
C ASP A 180 3.34 -20.14 -19.21
N SER A 181 2.42 -21.03 -18.85
CA SER A 181 1.74 -21.04 -17.55
C SER A 181 2.71 -21.19 -16.35
N ILE A 182 3.76 -21.99 -16.48
CA ILE A 182 4.78 -22.20 -15.44
C ILE A 182 5.66 -20.96 -15.33
N GLU A 183 6.06 -20.39 -16.46
CA GLU A 183 6.84 -19.15 -16.53
C GLU A 183 5.99 -17.90 -16.21
N ALA A 184 4.68 -17.95 -16.31
CA ALA A 184 3.83 -16.91 -15.76
C ALA A 184 3.70 -17.00 -14.23
N GLY A 185 4.27 -18.05 -13.62
CA GLY A 185 4.18 -18.33 -12.18
C GLY A 185 2.78 -18.77 -11.76
N LEU A 186 2.00 -19.36 -12.68
CA LEU A 186 0.65 -19.82 -12.41
C LEU A 186 0.68 -21.21 -11.75
N THR A 187 -0.09 -21.34 -10.68
CA THR A 187 -0.29 -22.63 -10.00
C THR A 187 -1.52 -23.35 -10.57
N ALA A 188 -1.53 -24.68 -10.51
CA ALA A 188 -2.70 -25.49 -10.87
C ALA A 188 -3.99 -25.05 -10.13
N GLU A 189 -3.89 -24.56 -8.89
CA GLU A 189 -5.03 -23.98 -8.18
C GLU A 189 -5.56 -22.69 -8.81
N GLN A 190 -4.69 -21.85 -9.36
CA GLN A 190 -5.05 -20.62 -10.07
C GLN A 190 -5.64 -20.93 -11.45
N LEU A 191 -5.01 -21.84 -12.20
CA LEU A 191 -5.49 -22.29 -13.51
C LEU A 191 -6.90 -22.90 -13.43
N ALA A 192 -7.19 -23.66 -12.36
CA ALA A 192 -8.51 -24.24 -12.14
C ALA A 192 -9.58 -23.26 -11.62
N ALA A 193 -9.21 -22.01 -11.30
CA ALA A 193 -10.08 -21.02 -10.70
C ALA A 193 -10.69 -20.09 -11.76
N ASP A 194 -11.84 -20.47 -12.30
CA ASP A 194 -12.68 -19.60 -13.13
C ASP A 194 -14.13 -19.68 -12.57
N ALA A 195 -14.52 -18.67 -11.80
CA ALA A 195 -15.77 -18.69 -11.04
C ALA A 195 -17.02 -18.54 -11.92
N ASP A 196 -16.90 -17.84 -13.04
CA ASP A 196 -18.04 -17.43 -13.86
C ASP A 196 -18.12 -18.19 -15.20
N GLY A 197 -17.02 -18.84 -15.58
CA GLY A 197 -16.90 -19.76 -16.70
C GLY A 197 -16.68 -19.04 -18.03
N ASP A 198 -16.04 -17.87 -18.02
CA ASP A 198 -15.84 -17.04 -19.21
C ASP A 198 -14.47 -17.19 -19.88
N GLY A 199 -13.59 -18.03 -19.35
CA GLY A 199 -12.26 -18.32 -19.92
C GLY A 199 -11.13 -17.50 -19.30
N ILE A 200 -11.44 -16.45 -18.53
CA ILE A 200 -10.42 -15.68 -17.82
C ILE A 200 -10.35 -16.20 -16.38
N ILE A 201 -9.19 -16.67 -15.94
CA ILE A 201 -9.04 -17.13 -14.56
C ILE A 201 -9.28 -16.00 -13.55
N ASP A 202 -9.78 -16.34 -12.35
CA ASP A 202 -10.15 -15.44 -11.26
C ASP A 202 -9.01 -14.45 -10.88
N LEU A 203 -7.75 -14.81 -11.16
CA LEU A 203 -6.57 -13.98 -10.96
C LEU A 203 -6.58 -12.73 -11.85
N PHE A 204 -7.00 -12.89 -13.10
CA PHE A 204 -7.02 -11.86 -14.15
C PHE A 204 -8.39 -11.21 -14.32
N ASP A 205 -9.45 -11.90 -13.89
CA ASP A 205 -10.83 -11.49 -14.13
C ASP A 205 -11.21 -10.17 -13.40
N ALA A 206 -11.50 -9.14 -14.20
CA ALA A 206 -11.94 -7.83 -13.73
C ALA A 206 -13.30 -7.85 -13.00
N ASP A 207 -14.13 -8.84 -13.29
CA ASP A 207 -15.48 -9.03 -12.76
C ASP A 207 -15.45 -9.68 -11.36
N GLN A 208 -14.43 -10.51 -11.07
CA GLN A 208 -14.13 -11.03 -9.74
C GLN A 208 -13.29 -10.06 -8.90
N SER A 209 -12.65 -9.08 -9.54
CA SER A 209 -11.81 -8.11 -8.87
C SER A 209 -12.54 -6.82 -8.44
N THR A 210 -11.99 -6.15 -7.42
CA THR A 210 -12.37 -4.76 -7.09
C THR A 210 -11.45 -3.73 -7.74
N VAL A 211 -10.44 -4.22 -8.46
CA VAL A 211 -9.45 -3.46 -9.21
C VAL A 211 -10.11 -2.80 -10.43
N LEU A 212 -9.50 -1.71 -10.91
CA LEU A 212 -10.02 -0.97 -12.05
C LEU A 212 -9.54 -1.64 -13.35
N ASP A 213 -10.48 -2.15 -14.12
CA ASP A 213 -10.38 -2.33 -15.57
C ASP A 213 -10.80 -1.00 -16.24
N ALA A 214 -9.83 -0.27 -16.78
CA ALA A 214 -10.05 1.07 -17.35
C ALA A 214 -10.29 1.06 -18.87
N ASN A 215 -9.79 0.06 -19.57
CA ASN A 215 -9.93 -0.18 -21.02
C ASN A 215 -11.19 -0.98 -21.37
N ALA A 216 -11.79 -1.65 -20.39
CA ALA A 216 -12.98 -2.49 -20.49
C ALA A 216 -12.79 -3.74 -21.37
N ASP A 217 -11.62 -4.37 -21.27
CA ASP A 217 -11.28 -5.61 -21.98
C ASP A 217 -11.58 -6.89 -21.18
N GLY A 218 -12.01 -6.78 -19.92
CA GLY A 218 -12.34 -7.95 -19.08
C GLY A 218 -11.20 -8.38 -18.16
N VAL A 219 -10.01 -7.82 -18.35
CA VAL A 219 -8.81 -8.17 -17.58
C VAL A 219 -8.37 -6.99 -16.69
N ILE A 220 -7.72 -7.28 -15.56
CA ILE A 220 -7.23 -6.24 -14.65
C ILE A 220 -5.99 -5.52 -15.20
N ASP A 221 -6.05 -4.17 -15.27
CA ASP A 221 -4.93 -3.33 -15.74
C ASP A 221 -3.66 -3.33 -14.85
N SER A 222 -3.71 -3.95 -13.66
CA SER A 222 -2.65 -3.84 -12.65
C SER A 222 -1.80 -5.10 -12.50
N TYR A 223 -2.04 -6.13 -13.29
CA TYR A 223 -1.22 -7.33 -13.27
C TYR A 223 0.10 -7.08 -14.00
N SER A 224 1.17 -7.69 -13.50
CA SER A 224 2.48 -7.75 -14.15
C SER A 224 2.93 -9.20 -14.02
N PHE A 225 3.33 -9.79 -15.14
CA PHE A 225 3.96 -11.10 -15.14
C PHE A 225 5.37 -11.01 -14.54
N PRO A 226 5.94 -12.16 -14.13
CA PRO A 226 7.37 -12.29 -13.89
C PRO A 226 8.19 -11.70 -15.05
N ASP A 227 9.28 -11.02 -14.70
CA ASP A 227 10.23 -10.31 -15.56
C ASP A 227 11.55 -10.28 -14.76
N ALA A 228 12.27 -11.40 -14.78
CA ALA A 228 13.38 -11.69 -13.87
C ALA A 228 14.58 -10.74 -14.12
N ASP A 229 14.90 -10.45 -15.39
CA ASP A 229 15.98 -9.52 -15.75
C ASP A 229 15.56 -8.02 -15.74
N GLY A 230 14.25 -7.76 -15.72
CA GLY A 230 13.65 -6.42 -15.63
C GLY A 230 13.70 -5.62 -16.94
N ASP A 231 13.71 -6.29 -18.10
CA ASP A 231 13.81 -5.65 -19.41
C ASP A 231 12.47 -5.25 -20.07
N GLU A 232 11.35 -5.54 -19.41
CA GLU A 232 9.97 -5.34 -19.85
C GLU A 232 9.44 -6.40 -20.84
N ILE A 233 10.16 -7.52 -21.03
CA ILE A 233 9.65 -8.75 -21.64
C ILE A 233 9.28 -9.72 -20.52
N PRO A 234 8.11 -10.36 -20.55
CA PRO A 234 7.78 -11.39 -19.58
C PRO A 234 8.61 -12.66 -19.78
N ASP A 235 8.95 -13.32 -18.68
CA ASP A 235 9.75 -14.56 -18.64
C ASP A 235 9.25 -15.62 -19.63
N TYR A 236 7.93 -15.84 -19.72
CA TYR A 236 7.31 -16.82 -20.65
C TYR A 236 7.54 -16.53 -22.15
N LYS A 237 8.27 -15.46 -22.50
CA LYS A 237 8.65 -15.11 -23.87
C LYS A 237 10.17 -15.16 -24.07
N GLU A 238 10.92 -15.69 -23.12
CA GLU A 238 12.38 -15.62 -23.05
C GLU A 238 13.04 -16.94 -22.69
N LYS A 239 13.97 -17.40 -23.54
CA LYS A 239 14.68 -18.67 -23.36
C LYS A 239 15.71 -18.67 -22.21
N ASP A 240 15.80 -17.58 -21.47
CA ASP A 240 16.87 -17.16 -20.57
C ASP A 240 16.32 -15.98 -19.74
N SER A 241 15.40 -16.29 -18.82
CA SER A 241 14.54 -15.33 -18.12
C SER A 241 15.32 -14.32 -17.28
N ASP A 242 16.40 -14.75 -16.63
CA ASP A 242 17.26 -13.88 -15.82
C ASP A 242 18.45 -13.30 -16.60
N ASN A 243 18.60 -13.72 -17.86
CA ASN A 243 19.60 -13.24 -18.83
C ASN A 243 21.04 -13.43 -18.32
N ASP A 244 21.24 -14.48 -17.53
CA ASP A 244 22.54 -14.91 -17.05
C ASP A 244 23.34 -15.57 -18.20
N GLY A 245 22.65 -16.20 -19.17
CA GLY A 245 23.25 -16.84 -20.34
C GLY A 245 23.21 -18.37 -20.34
N ILE A 246 22.72 -18.99 -19.27
CA ILE A 246 22.22 -20.36 -19.21
C ILE A 246 20.73 -20.32 -19.60
N PRO A 247 20.24 -21.26 -20.44
CA PRO A 247 18.84 -21.25 -20.82
C PRO A 247 17.93 -21.96 -19.81
N ASP A 248 16.70 -21.46 -19.67
CA ASP A 248 15.74 -21.88 -18.64
C ASP A 248 15.48 -23.38 -18.63
N HIS A 249 15.23 -24.04 -19.77
CA HIS A 249 15.07 -25.51 -19.79
C HIS A 249 16.26 -26.31 -19.20
N ILE A 250 17.48 -25.76 -19.21
CA ILE A 250 18.65 -26.37 -18.57
C ILE A 250 18.55 -26.20 -17.06
N GLU A 251 18.14 -25.02 -16.59
CA GLU A 251 17.94 -24.73 -15.18
C GLU A 251 16.69 -25.40 -14.60
N PHE A 252 15.66 -25.62 -15.41
CA PHE A 252 14.56 -26.48 -15.06
C PHE A 252 15.00 -27.96 -14.98
N GLY A 253 16.18 -28.31 -15.51
CA GLY A 253 16.73 -29.66 -15.50
C GLY A 253 15.95 -30.64 -16.39
N PHE A 254 15.42 -30.13 -17.50
CA PHE A 254 14.72 -30.93 -18.50
C PHE A 254 15.61 -31.93 -19.22
N SER A 255 14.95 -32.95 -19.76
CA SER A 255 15.64 -34.05 -20.43
C SER A 255 15.97 -33.73 -21.90
N GLY A 256 15.35 -32.68 -22.45
CA GLY A 256 15.39 -32.33 -23.88
C GLY A 256 14.69 -33.39 -24.73
N LEU A 257 13.75 -34.12 -24.15
CA LEU A 257 13.03 -35.21 -24.81
C LEU A 257 11.54 -34.91 -24.76
N ASP A 258 10.94 -34.73 -25.94
CA ASP A 258 9.49 -34.71 -26.11
C ASP A 258 9.11 -35.94 -26.97
N SER A 259 8.60 -36.98 -26.31
CA SER A 259 8.38 -38.30 -26.92
C SER A 259 7.21 -38.34 -27.90
N ASP A 260 6.19 -37.51 -27.71
CA ASP A 260 4.97 -37.54 -28.50
C ASP A 260 4.74 -36.27 -29.35
N SER A 261 5.63 -35.28 -29.18
CA SER A 261 5.74 -34.05 -29.94
C SER A 261 4.58 -33.09 -29.71
N ASP A 262 4.15 -32.97 -28.45
CA ASP A 262 3.07 -32.07 -28.02
C ASP A 262 3.57 -30.76 -27.40
N GLY A 263 4.88 -30.56 -27.24
CA GLY A 263 5.48 -29.33 -26.73
C GLY A 263 5.97 -29.42 -25.29
N ILE A 264 5.56 -30.45 -24.53
CA ILE A 264 5.91 -30.60 -23.12
C ILE A 264 7.08 -31.60 -22.98
N ASP A 265 8.13 -31.27 -22.19
CA ASP A 265 9.24 -32.21 -21.97
C ASP A 265 8.77 -33.47 -21.19
N ASP A 266 9.24 -34.64 -21.58
CA ASP A 266 9.00 -35.95 -20.95
C ASP A 266 9.24 -35.92 -19.42
N ALA A 267 10.04 -34.99 -18.91
CA ALA A 267 10.29 -34.78 -17.48
C ALA A 267 9.05 -34.31 -16.71
N ILE A 268 8.18 -33.53 -17.35
CA ILE A 268 6.97 -32.95 -16.77
C ILE A 268 5.69 -33.36 -17.47
N ASP A 269 5.75 -33.96 -18.65
CA ASP A 269 4.58 -34.47 -19.37
C ASP A 269 3.87 -35.62 -18.60
N VAL A 270 2.58 -35.46 -18.30
CA VAL A 270 1.77 -36.46 -17.58
C VAL A 270 1.67 -37.80 -18.31
N ASP A 271 1.73 -37.79 -19.63
CA ASP A 271 1.74 -38.97 -20.50
C ASP A 271 3.04 -39.79 -20.30
N ALA A 272 4.16 -39.10 -20.12
CA ALA A 272 5.49 -39.66 -19.84
C ALA A 272 5.69 -40.05 -18.36
N THR A 273 5.38 -39.16 -17.41
CA THR A 273 5.54 -39.37 -15.97
C THR A 273 4.52 -40.38 -15.42
N GLY A 274 3.32 -40.39 -16.01
CA GLY A 274 2.15 -41.12 -15.51
C GLY A 274 1.57 -40.54 -14.22
N GLY A 275 1.78 -39.24 -14.00
CA GLY A 275 1.36 -38.44 -12.85
C GLY A 275 -0.13 -38.15 -12.75
N LEU A 276 -0.47 -37.04 -12.09
CA LEU A 276 -1.82 -36.48 -12.08
C LEU A 276 -1.81 -35.21 -12.91
N ASP A 277 -2.94 -34.94 -13.54
CA ASP A 277 -3.21 -33.80 -14.40
C ASP A 277 -4.68 -33.47 -14.10
N LEU A 278 -4.89 -32.55 -13.16
CA LEU A 278 -6.21 -32.27 -12.59
C LEU A 278 -6.97 -31.18 -13.35
N ASP A 279 -6.24 -30.23 -13.91
CA ASP A 279 -6.68 -29.12 -14.75
C ASP A 279 -6.82 -29.53 -16.22
N GLY A 280 -6.03 -30.49 -16.70
CA GLY A 280 -6.14 -31.04 -18.06
C GLY A 280 -5.17 -30.42 -19.05
N ASP A 281 -4.10 -29.76 -18.59
CA ASP A 281 -3.12 -29.03 -19.40
C ASP A 281 -2.05 -29.94 -20.02
N GLY A 282 -1.94 -31.20 -19.56
CA GLY A 282 -0.95 -32.16 -20.02
C GLY A 282 0.35 -32.18 -19.20
N VAL A 283 0.52 -31.25 -18.27
CA VAL A 283 1.64 -31.20 -17.32
C VAL A 283 1.30 -32.05 -16.08
N ASP A 284 2.28 -32.72 -15.51
CA ASP A 284 2.12 -33.40 -14.22
C ASP A 284 1.97 -32.36 -13.11
N ASP A 285 0.87 -32.37 -12.34
CA ASP A 285 0.65 -31.49 -11.19
C ASP A 285 1.79 -31.57 -10.14
N ALA A 286 2.63 -32.61 -10.21
CA ALA A 286 3.80 -32.79 -9.35
C ALA A 286 5.10 -32.21 -9.94
N ALA A 287 5.06 -31.68 -11.16
CA ALA A 287 6.14 -30.93 -11.77
C ALA A 287 6.47 -29.71 -10.89
N ARG A 288 7.76 -29.52 -10.68
CA ARG A 288 8.30 -28.38 -9.95
C ARG A 288 9.57 -27.98 -10.64
N ALA A 289 9.74 -26.68 -10.85
CA ALA A 289 11.04 -26.12 -11.17
C ALA A 289 12.04 -26.50 -10.07
N PHE A 290 13.31 -26.58 -10.42
CA PHE A 290 14.34 -26.57 -9.40
C PHE A 290 14.38 -25.18 -8.75
N ASP A 291 14.61 -25.22 -7.46
CA ASP A 291 14.75 -24.10 -6.53
C ASP A 291 15.77 -24.65 -5.54
N SER A 292 17.03 -24.53 -5.93
CA SER A 292 18.14 -25.28 -5.37
C SER A 292 18.41 -24.81 -3.95
N ASP A 293 18.51 -23.50 -3.74
CA ASP A 293 18.71 -22.87 -2.44
C ASP A 293 17.44 -22.72 -1.57
N ARG A 294 16.26 -22.92 -2.18
CA ARG A 294 14.94 -22.86 -1.52
C ARG A 294 14.53 -21.46 -1.09
N ASP A 295 14.98 -20.42 -1.78
CA ASP A 295 14.55 -19.04 -1.51
C ASP A 295 13.20 -18.68 -2.17
N ASN A 296 12.59 -19.64 -2.87
CA ASN A 296 11.36 -19.53 -3.69
C ASN A 296 11.54 -18.79 -5.02
N LEU A 297 12.77 -18.55 -5.44
CA LEU A 297 13.11 -18.18 -6.79
C LEU A 297 13.56 -19.46 -7.53
N PRO A 298 12.82 -19.91 -8.54
CA PRO A 298 13.28 -21.03 -9.34
C PRO A 298 14.63 -20.74 -9.99
N ASP A 299 15.49 -21.77 -10.12
CA ASP A 299 16.85 -21.65 -10.68
C ASP A 299 16.89 -20.88 -12.01
N TYR A 300 15.91 -21.08 -12.91
CA TYR A 300 15.86 -20.38 -14.21
C TYR A 300 15.57 -18.87 -14.12
N ARG A 301 15.36 -18.36 -12.90
CA ARG A 301 15.14 -16.95 -12.58
C ARG A 301 16.19 -16.42 -11.61
N ASP A 302 17.12 -17.25 -11.19
CA ASP A 302 18.10 -16.92 -10.18
C ASP A 302 19.50 -16.85 -10.79
N LEU A 303 20.19 -15.75 -10.50
CA LEU A 303 21.55 -15.49 -10.99
C LEU A 303 22.63 -16.24 -10.20
N ASP A 304 22.25 -16.91 -9.10
CA ASP A 304 23.07 -17.59 -8.08
C ASP A 304 22.25 -18.72 -7.42
N SER A 305 21.93 -19.78 -8.18
CA SER A 305 20.94 -20.82 -7.84
C SER A 305 21.20 -21.56 -6.52
N ASP A 306 22.46 -21.69 -6.06
CA ASP A 306 22.80 -22.26 -4.75
C ASP A 306 23.14 -21.20 -3.69
N ASN A 307 23.06 -19.92 -4.04
CA ASN A 307 23.28 -18.78 -3.16
C ASN A 307 24.59 -18.83 -2.36
N ASP A 308 25.61 -19.48 -2.93
CA ASP A 308 26.96 -19.53 -2.39
C ASP A 308 27.72 -18.21 -2.65
N GLY A 309 27.19 -17.36 -3.53
CA GLY A 309 27.74 -16.07 -3.89
C GLY A 309 28.50 -16.05 -5.21
N ILE A 310 28.56 -17.14 -5.97
CA ILE A 310 29.18 -17.26 -7.28
C ILE A 310 28.07 -17.35 -8.31
N ALA A 311 28.13 -16.52 -9.36
CA ALA A 311 27.05 -16.55 -10.36
C ALA A 311 27.07 -17.83 -11.19
N ASP A 312 25.91 -18.42 -11.47
CA ASP A 312 25.72 -19.70 -12.17
C ASP A 312 26.52 -19.77 -13.46
N LEU A 313 26.43 -18.72 -14.28
CA LEU A 313 27.21 -18.59 -15.51
C LEU A 313 28.70 -18.86 -15.32
N ILE A 314 29.30 -18.34 -14.23
CA ILE A 314 30.72 -18.50 -13.93
C ILE A 314 31.07 -19.95 -13.61
N GLU A 315 30.15 -20.64 -12.96
CA GLU A 315 30.26 -22.03 -12.53
C GLU A 315 30.15 -22.96 -13.71
N VAL A 316 29.29 -22.63 -14.65
CA VAL A 316 29.23 -23.34 -15.92
C VAL A 316 30.47 -23.08 -16.82
N PHE A 317 31.22 -21.97 -16.64
CA PHE A 317 32.36 -21.64 -17.50
C PHE A 317 33.77 -21.95 -16.95
N GLN A 318 34.45 -22.89 -17.61
CA GLN A 318 35.87 -23.21 -17.35
C GLN A 318 36.88 -22.14 -17.81
N SER A 319 36.49 -21.08 -18.54
CA SER A 319 37.38 -19.95 -18.88
C SER A 319 36.69 -18.68 -19.46
N PHE A 320 37.13 -17.51 -18.99
CA PHE A 320 36.66 -16.15 -19.37
C PHE A 320 36.64 -15.77 -20.88
N GLU A 321 37.19 -16.58 -21.80
CA GLU A 321 37.12 -16.28 -23.26
C GLU A 321 35.87 -16.90 -23.94
N ALA A 322 34.99 -17.57 -23.19
CA ALA A 322 33.80 -18.29 -23.67
C ALA A 322 32.45 -17.54 -23.53
N LEU A 323 32.41 -16.37 -22.88
CA LEU A 323 31.22 -15.50 -22.69
C LEU A 323 30.79 -14.77 -23.98
N ALA A 324 30.70 -15.50 -25.08
CA ALA A 324 30.25 -14.94 -26.34
C ALA A 324 28.80 -15.33 -26.57
N ASP A 325 27.95 -14.32 -26.70
CA ASP A 325 26.66 -14.44 -27.37
C ASP A 325 26.78 -13.65 -28.70
N ALA A 326 26.95 -14.39 -29.79
CA ALA A 326 27.23 -13.83 -31.11
C ALA A 326 25.99 -13.19 -31.76
N ASN A 327 24.79 -13.69 -31.45
CA ASN A 327 23.51 -13.35 -32.05
C ASN A 327 22.68 -12.40 -31.20
N LYS A 328 22.97 -12.25 -29.91
CA LYS A 328 22.31 -11.34 -28.99
C LYS A 328 20.89 -11.77 -28.67
N ASN A 329 20.72 -13.03 -28.28
CA ASN A 329 19.44 -13.69 -28.00
C ASN A 329 19.39 -14.29 -26.59
N GLY A 330 20.14 -13.77 -25.62
CA GLY A 330 20.20 -14.28 -24.24
C GLY A 330 21.19 -15.45 -24.16
N VAL A 331 20.82 -16.56 -24.80
CA VAL A 331 21.58 -17.81 -24.82
C VAL A 331 23.04 -17.66 -25.28
N GLN A 332 24.00 -18.08 -24.46
CA GLN A 332 25.42 -18.05 -24.83
C GLN A 332 25.76 -19.02 -25.97
N ASP A 333 26.79 -18.70 -26.78
CA ASP A 333 27.29 -19.52 -27.90
C ASP A 333 27.63 -20.98 -27.49
N LEU A 334 27.86 -21.23 -26.20
CA LEU A 334 28.12 -22.56 -25.65
C LEU A 334 26.89 -23.47 -25.80
N PHE A 335 25.72 -22.93 -25.45
CA PHE A 335 24.41 -23.57 -25.45
C PHE A 335 23.68 -23.39 -26.80
N ASP A 336 23.96 -22.31 -27.54
CA ASP A 336 23.27 -22.01 -28.80
C ASP A 336 23.65 -22.98 -29.95
N ALA A 337 22.65 -23.69 -30.50
CA ALA A 337 22.79 -24.61 -31.63
C ALA A 337 22.95 -23.89 -32.99
N GLY A 338 22.37 -22.70 -33.13
CA GLY A 338 22.44 -21.81 -34.27
C GLY A 338 23.84 -21.20 -34.50
N VAL A 339 24.66 -21.10 -33.45
CA VAL A 339 26.03 -20.58 -33.54
C VAL A 339 27.04 -21.68 -33.86
N SER A 340 27.31 -21.85 -35.16
CA SER A 340 28.28 -22.83 -35.63
C SER A 340 29.74 -22.39 -35.39
N MET A 341 30.26 -22.65 -34.18
CA MET A 341 31.69 -22.54 -33.82
C MET A 341 32.53 -23.75 -34.31
N GLY A 342 32.03 -24.51 -35.28
CA GLY A 342 32.75 -25.63 -35.90
C GLY A 342 32.76 -26.93 -35.09
N LEU A 343 31.97 -27.01 -34.01
CA LEU A 343 31.57 -28.24 -33.34
C LEU A 343 30.34 -28.85 -34.03
N ILE A 344 30.08 -30.13 -33.79
CA ILE A 344 28.82 -30.77 -34.20
C ILE A 344 27.88 -30.54 -33.03
N ARG A 345 27.09 -29.47 -33.11
CA ARG A 345 25.93 -29.28 -32.22
C ARG A 345 24.80 -30.14 -32.74
N VAL A 346 24.05 -30.75 -31.83
CA VAL A 346 22.84 -31.50 -32.15
C VAL A 346 21.72 -30.77 -31.46
N ASP A 347 20.76 -30.38 -32.26
CA ASP A 347 19.52 -29.75 -31.88
C ASP A 347 18.49 -30.64 -32.59
N ALA A 348 17.96 -31.59 -31.82
CA ALA A 348 17.11 -32.66 -32.35
C ALA A 348 15.62 -32.28 -32.35
N ASN A 349 15.24 -31.35 -31.48
CA ASN A 349 13.92 -30.78 -31.26
C ASN A 349 13.72 -29.44 -32.00
N ASP A 350 14.76 -28.87 -32.65
CA ASP A 350 14.72 -27.60 -33.39
C ASP A 350 14.38 -26.38 -32.47
N ASP A 351 14.71 -26.43 -31.17
CA ASP A 351 14.47 -25.38 -30.15
C ASP A 351 15.54 -24.27 -30.14
N GLY A 352 16.65 -24.48 -30.84
CA GLY A 352 17.79 -23.56 -30.92
C GLY A 352 18.90 -23.82 -29.89
N ILE A 353 18.78 -24.86 -29.08
CA ILE A 353 19.65 -25.19 -27.95
C ILE A 353 20.39 -26.53 -28.23
N ASP A 354 21.61 -26.70 -27.71
CA ASP A 354 22.48 -27.86 -28.00
C ASP A 354 22.26 -29.01 -27.01
N ASP A 355 21.46 -30.02 -27.38
CA ASP A 355 21.19 -31.26 -26.63
C ASP A 355 22.45 -32.06 -26.21
N THR A 356 23.63 -31.71 -26.74
CA THR A 356 24.88 -32.38 -26.41
C THR A 356 25.67 -31.72 -25.31
N ASN A 357 25.21 -30.56 -24.83
CA ASN A 357 25.91 -29.88 -23.76
C ASN A 357 25.81 -30.69 -22.46
N ARG A 358 26.86 -30.56 -21.65
CA ARG A 358 26.92 -31.19 -20.33
C ARG A 358 27.40 -30.12 -19.39
N LEU A 359 26.57 -29.82 -18.41
CA LEU A 359 26.94 -28.94 -17.32
C LEU A 359 28.16 -29.51 -16.59
N PRO A 360 29.08 -28.65 -16.12
CA PRO A 360 30.11 -29.04 -15.18
C PRO A 360 29.51 -29.72 -13.95
N ASP A 361 30.23 -30.72 -13.47
CA ASP A 361 29.95 -31.57 -12.31
C ASP A 361 31.36 -32.05 -11.90
N THR A 362 31.99 -31.25 -11.05
CA THR A 362 33.44 -31.25 -10.83
C THR A 362 33.87 -32.46 -10.01
N ASP A 363 33.04 -32.94 -9.10
CA ASP A 363 33.30 -34.12 -8.28
C ASP A 363 32.63 -35.41 -8.78
N GLY A 364 31.63 -35.29 -9.66
CA GLY A 364 30.94 -36.41 -10.28
C GLY A 364 29.84 -37.03 -9.41
N ASP A 365 29.30 -36.31 -8.43
CA ASP A 365 28.25 -36.77 -7.53
C ASP A 365 26.84 -36.73 -8.17
N GLY A 366 26.67 -35.90 -9.20
CA GLY A 366 25.45 -35.73 -9.97
C GLY A 366 24.68 -34.44 -9.69
N VAL A 367 25.21 -33.56 -8.84
CA VAL A 367 24.82 -32.15 -8.70
C VAL A 367 25.72 -31.31 -9.62
N PRO A 368 25.17 -30.47 -10.51
CA PRO A 368 25.99 -29.56 -11.31
C PRO A 368 26.67 -28.48 -10.47
N ASP A 369 27.87 -28.03 -10.87
CA ASP A 369 28.69 -27.02 -10.14
C ASP A 369 27.97 -25.70 -9.77
N PHE A 370 26.81 -25.37 -10.35
CA PHE A 370 26.06 -24.13 -10.06
C PHE A 370 24.90 -24.34 -9.08
N ARG A 371 24.84 -25.53 -8.49
CA ARG A 371 23.84 -25.98 -7.52
C ARG A 371 24.49 -26.71 -6.35
N ASP A 372 25.80 -26.63 -6.26
CA ASP A 372 26.65 -27.49 -5.46
C ASP A 372 27.46 -26.61 -4.51
N LEU A 373 27.20 -26.73 -3.21
CA LEU A 373 27.84 -25.90 -2.20
C LEU A 373 29.31 -26.27 -1.92
N ASP A 374 29.80 -27.39 -2.46
CA ASP A 374 31.19 -27.87 -2.36
C ASP A 374 31.56 -28.58 -3.68
N SER A 375 31.61 -27.84 -4.80
CA SER A 375 31.80 -28.35 -6.16
C SER A 375 32.98 -29.31 -6.33
N ASP A 376 34.04 -29.14 -5.53
CA ASP A 376 35.18 -30.06 -5.53
C ASP A 376 35.22 -31.07 -4.38
N ASN A 377 34.30 -30.94 -3.43
CA ASN A 377 34.04 -31.85 -2.34
C ASN A 377 35.27 -32.12 -1.49
N ASP A 378 36.04 -31.08 -1.22
CA ASP A 378 37.22 -31.14 -0.38
C ASP A 378 36.95 -30.71 1.08
N GLY A 379 35.71 -30.33 1.36
CA GLY A 379 35.22 -29.98 2.69
C GLY A 379 35.53 -28.54 3.08
N ILE A 380 35.69 -27.66 2.09
CA ILE A 380 35.65 -26.21 2.20
C ILE A 380 34.61 -25.72 1.19
N PHE A 381 33.54 -25.09 1.66
CA PHE A 381 32.44 -24.66 0.78
C PHE A 381 32.85 -23.60 -0.23
N ASP A 382 32.15 -23.61 -1.36
CA ASP A 382 32.40 -22.77 -2.53
C ASP A 382 32.29 -21.27 -2.16
N VAL A 383 31.35 -20.89 -1.30
CA VAL A 383 31.26 -19.55 -0.70
C VAL A 383 32.58 -19.06 -0.08
N VAL A 384 33.34 -19.95 0.58
CA VAL A 384 34.62 -19.60 1.21
C VAL A 384 35.73 -19.48 0.17
N GLU A 385 35.73 -20.34 -0.83
CA GLU A 385 36.76 -20.42 -1.87
C GLU A 385 36.57 -19.36 -2.97
N GLY A 386 35.33 -19.05 -3.32
CA GLY A 386 34.84 -17.90 -4.07
C GLY A 386 35.18 -16.56 -3.39
N GLY A 387 35.57 -16.59 -2.12
CA GLY A 387 36.02 -15.42 -1.35
C GLY A 387 34.88 -14.64 -0.69
N GLY A 388 33.71 -15.27 -0.59
CA GLY A 388 32.58 -14.87 0.23
C GLY A 388 32.85 -15.02 1.73
N ARG A 389 31.79 -14.83 2.51
CA ARG A 389 31.82 -14.93 3.97
C ARG A 389 30.65 -15.79 4.40
N ASP A 390 31.01 -16.87 5.07
CA ASP A 390 30.12 -17.85 5.68
C ASP A 390 30.54 -17.96 7.16
N VAL A 391 29.71 -17.43 8.06
CA VAL A 391 29.96 -17.34 9.51
C VAL A 391 29.36 -18.51 10.24
N ASN A 392 28.13 -18.87 9.86
CA ASN A 392 27.32 -19.94 10.42
C ASN A 392 27.69 -21.32 9.85
N GLN A 393 28.57 -21.40 8.85
CA GLN A 393 29.08 -22.63 8.24
C GLN A 393 27.99 -23.49 7.60
N ASP A 394 26.96 -22.86 7.04
CA ASP A 394 25.90 -23.53 6.28
C ASP A 394 26.24 -23.71 4.79
N GLY A 395 27.29 -23.04 4.30
CA GLY A 395 27.68 -23.09 2.89
C GLY A 395 27.05 -21.98 2.03
N LEU A 396 26.16 -21.18 2.60
CA LEU A 396 25.48 -20.07 1.93
C LEU A 396 26.17 -18.73 2.21
N LEU A 397 25.92 -17.74 1.36
CA LEU A 397 26.50 -16.40 1.52
C LEU A 397 25.74 -15.53 2.54
N ASP A 398 26.31 -15.32 3.74
CA ASP A 398 25.73 -14.43 4.78
C ASP A 398 25.49 -12.97 4.35
N SER A 399 26.15 -12.52 3.29
CA SER A 399 26.25 -11.10 2.93
C SER A 399 25.71 -10.87 1.53
N ALA A 400 24.39 -10.61 1.44
CA ALA A 400 23.54 -10.41 0.25
C ALA A 400 23.94 -9.28 -0.74
N ALA A 401 25.23 -8.97 -0.89
CA ALA A 401 25.71 -7.89 -1.74
C ALA A 401 26.94 -8.27 -2.58
N LEU A 402 27.24 -9.55 -2.75
CA LEU A 402 28.39 -9.99 -3.52
C LEU A 402 28.07 -11.17 -4.43
N LEU A 403 27.54 -10.88 -5.62
CA LEU A 403 27.57 -11.82 -6.73
C LEU A 403 28.98 -11.83 -7.36
N VAL A 404 29.72 -12.94 -7.20
CA VAL A 404 31.11 -13.11 -7.59
C VAL A 404 31.22 -13.54 -9.06
N THR A 405 31.28 -12.54 -9.94
CA THR A 405 31.52 -12.80 -11.38
C THR A 405 32.99 -13.10 -11.74
N ALA A 406 33.89 -13.15 -10.76
CA ALA A 406 35.33 -13.35 -10.97
C ALA A 406 35.99 -13.99 -9.72
N PRO A 407 35.74 -15.28 -9.48
CA PRO A 407 36.21 -15.98 -8.29
C PRO A 407 37.75 -16.05 -8.25
N PRO A 408 38.33 -16.21 -7.04
CA PRO A 408 39.75 -16.45 -6.86
C PRO A 408 40.26 -17.62 -7.70
N ASP A 409 41.50 -17.47 -8.19
CA ASP A 409 42.33 -18.52 -8.80
C ASP A 409 43.74 -18.23 -8.28
N THR A 410 44.04 -18.80 -7.12
CA THR A 410 45.18 -18.46 -6.28
C THR A 410 46.49 -18.97 -6.87
N ASP A 411 46.47 -20.14 -7.50
CA ASP A 411 47.65 -20.82 -8.00
C ASP A 411 47.93 -20.57 -9.51
N ASN A 412 46.91 -20.10 -10.24
CA ASN A 412 46.92 -19.84 -11.68
C ASN A 412 47.35 -21.06 -12.51
N ALA A 413 46.96 -22.25 -12.07
CA ALA A 413 47.16 -23.47 -12.80
C ALA A 413 46.44 -23.40 -14.15
N THR A 414 47.25 -23.45 -15.22
CA THR A 414 46.80 -23.32 -16.61
C THR A 414 46.98 -24.62 -17.38
N ASP A 415 47.14 -25.75 -16.69
CA ASP A 415 47.41 -27.06 -17.30
C ASP A 415 46.12 -27.88 -17.49
N PHE A 416 45.25 -27.37 -18.35
CA PHE A 416 44.01 -28.00 -18.85
C PHE A 416 44.17 -29.41 -19.48
N ASP A 417 45.38 -29.96 -19.55
CA ASP A 417 45.72 -31.26 -20.17
C ASP A 417 46.23 -32.28 -19.12
N SER A 418 46.21 -31.92 -17.82
CA SER A 418 46.53 -32.83 -16.73
C SER A 418 45.26 -33.57 -16.28
N PRO A 419 45.26 -34.92 -16.19
CA PRO A 419 44.13 -35.72 -15.69
C PRO A 419 43.99 -35.64 -14.17
N ASP A 420 44.53 -34.58 -13.59
CA ASP A 420 44.49 -34.30 -12.17
C ASP A 420 43.78 -32.95 -12.10
N GLU A 421 42.49 -32.97 -11.74
CA GLU A 421 41.60 -31.83 -11.47
C GLU A 421 42.31 -30.83 -10.53
N ARG A 422 43.05 -29.89 -11.11
CA ARG A 422 43.95 -28.94 -10.45
C ARG A 422 44.10 -27.67 -11.29
N SER A 423 43.02 -27.27 -11.94
CA SER A 423 43.07 -26.21 -12.95
C SER A 423 41.67 -25.63 -13.09
N GLY A 424 41.46 -24.51 -12.41
CA GLY A 424 40.17 -23.83 -12.35
C GLY A 424 40.27 -22.67 -11.37
N PRO A 425 39.16 -21.98 -11.11
CA PRO A 425 38.98 -21.21 -9.89
C PRO A 425 39.17 -22.07 -8.62
N ASP A 426 39.37 -21.42 -7.48
CA ASP A 426 39.65 -22.07 -6.19
C ASP A 426 38.53 -23.07 -5.81
N TYR A 427 37.24 -22.70 -5.89
CA TYR A 427 36.07 -23.57 -5.59
C TYR A 427 35.93 -24.86 -6.43
N ARG A 428 36.81 -25.08 -7.41
CA ARG A 428 36.84 -26.31 -8.24
C ARG A 428 38.20 -27.02 -8.21
N ASP A 429 39.07 -26.60 -7.30
CA ASP A 429 40.43 -27.09 -7.17
C ASP A 429 40.74 -27.55 -5.74
N VAL A 430 40.78 -28.88 -5.56
CA VAL A 430 41.11 -29.57 -4.30
C VAL A 430 42.47 -29.19 -3.67
N ASP A 431 43.27 -28.33 -4.31
CA ASP A 431 44.45 -27.61 -3.79
C ASP A 431 44.40 -26.12 -4.16
N SER A 432 43.31 -25.42 -3.82
CA SER A 432 43.10 -23.97 -3.92
C SER A 432 44.36 -23.16 -3.58
N ASN A 433 45.10 -23.55 -2.55
CA ASN A 433 46.28 -22.79 -2.12
C ASN A 433 47.57 -23.05 -2.95
N GLY A 434 47.58 -24.07 -3.81
CA GLY A 434 48.65 -24.46 -4.71
C GLY A 434 49.93 -24.95 -4.03
N ASP A 435 49.84 -25.53 -2.83
CA ASP A 435 50.98 -26.01 -2.06
C ASP A 435 51.29 -27.50 -2.21
N PHE A 436 50.53 -28.22 -3.03
CA PHE A 436 50.70 -29.66 -3.25
C PHE A 436 52.13 -30.05 -3.68
N ASP A 437 52.83 -30.73 -2.77
CA ASP A 437 54.22 -31.17 -2.97
C ASP A 437 54.37 -32.62 -3.49
N GLY A 438 53.23 -33.27 -3.79
CA GLY A 438 53.16 -34.66 -4.26
C GLY A 438 53.14 -35.72 -3.16
N THR A 439 52.88 -35.36 -1.90
CA THR A 439 52.76 -36.34 -0.80
C THR A 439 51.63 -36.15 0.22
N ALA A 440 50.99 -34.98 0.30
CA ALA A 440 49.72 -34.66 1.00
C ALA A 440 49.67 -33.12 1.12
N GLY A 441 48.81 -32.49 0.33
CA GLY A 441 48.62 -31.02 0.29
C GLY A 441 47.38 -30.70 -0.52
N TYR A 442 46.31 -31.47 -0.28
CA TYR A 442 44.96 -31.11 -0.69
C TYR A 442 44.33 -30.37 0.50
N ASP A 443 43.40 -29.47 0.24
CA ASP A 443 42.87 -28.57 1.27
C ASP A 443 42.06 -29.33 2.34
N ILE A 444 41.39 -30.42 1.96
CA ILE A 444 40.77 -31.41 2.88
C ILE A 444 41.68 -31.89 4.03
N ALA A 445 43.00 -31.91 3.85
CA ALA A 445 43.93 -32.33 4.90
C ALA A 445 44.00 -31.33 6.08
N GLY A 446 43.57 -30.10 5.85
CA GLY A 446 43.45 -29.02 6.82
C GLY A 446 42.11 -29.00 7.56
N THR A 447 41.10 -29.69 7.03
CA THR A 447 39.71 -29.67 7.53
C THR A 447 39.47 -30.80 8.56
N PRO A 448 38.37 -30.73 9.34
CA PRO A 448 37.91 -31.85 10.18
C PRO A 448 37.60 -33.11 9.37
N PHE A 449 37.36 -32.98 8.06
CA PHE A 449 36.86 -34.02 7.16
C PHE A 449 37.97 -34.89 6.54
N ALA A 450 39.25 -34.59 6.81
CA ALA A 450 40.42 -35.38 6.38
C ALA A 450 40.36 -36.90 6.63
N SER A 451 39.45 -37.39 7.50
CA SER A 451 39.26 -38.82 7.73
C SER A 451 38.29 -39.51 6.77
N PHE A 452 37.52 -38.74 6.01
CA PHE A 452 36.54 -39.21 5.03
C PHE A 452 37.16 -39.43 3.64
N ASP A 453 38.28 -38.76 3.34
CA ASP A 453 39.18 -39.08 2.22
C ASP A 453 39.98 -40.39 2.47
N ALA A 454 39.37 -41.56 2.27
CA ALA A 454 40.05 -42.84 2.48
C ALA A 454 40.95 -43.23 1.30
N ASN A 455 40.74 -42.63 0.13
CA ASN A 455 41.39 -42.99 -1.12
C ASN A 455 42.60 -42.08 -1.45
N ASN A 456 42.68 -40.91 -0.82
CA ASN A 456 43.70 -39.88 -0.92
C ASN A 456 43.79 -39.19 -2.27
N ASP A 457 42.63 -38.89 -2.87
CA ASP A 457 42.49 -38.06 -4.07
C ASP A 457 42.20 -36.59 -3.78
N GLY A 458 41.84 -36.25 -2.54
CA GLY A 458 41.59 -34.86 -2.12
C GLY A 458 40.12 -34.60 -1.79
N ARG A 459 39.23 -35.56 -2.11
CA ARG A 459 37.79 -35.39 -1.95
C ARG A 459 37.23 -36.26 -0.83
N ILE A 460 36.07 -35.90 -0.32
CA ILE A 460 35.29 -36.77 0.55
C ILE A 460 34.83 -37.98 -0.28
N ASP A 461 34.99 -39.19 0.26
CA ASP A 461 34.58 -40.40 -0.46
C ASP A 461 33.03 -40.51 -0.47
N LEU A 462 32.38 -39.91 -1.46
CA LEU A 462 30.93 -39.89 -1.67
C LEU A 462 30.26 -41.25 -1.40
N THR A 463 29.21 -41.23 -0.57
CA THR A 463 28.39 -42.38 -0.25
C THR A 463 26.93 -42.18 -0.57
N ILE A 464 26.35 -41.05 -0.13
CA ILE A 464 24.96 -40.61 -0.29
C ILE A 464 24.94 -39.11 -0.03
N ASP A 465 24.19 -38.40 -0.86
CA ASP A 465 23.71 -37.04 -0.65
C ASP A 465 22.18 -37.12 -0.90
N ALA A 466 21.38 -36.75 0.10
CA ALA A 466 19.96 -37.08 0.18
C ALA A 466 19.05 -35.93 -0.28
N ASP A 467 19.48 -34.71 0.00
CA ASP A 467 18.90 -33.39 -0.28
C ASP A 467 19.39 -32.80 -1.60
N ARG A 468 20.57 -33.22 -2.08
CA ARG A 468 21.20 -32.74 -3.33
C ARG A 468 21.71 -31.32 -3.27
N ASP A 469 22.35 -30.97 -2.16
CA ASP A 469 23.01 -29.68 -1.96
C ASP A 469 24.53 -29.73 -2.22
N GLY A 470 25.05 -30.87 -2.71
CA GLY A 470 26.48 -31.08 -2.95
C GLY A 470 27.26 -31.57 -1.73
N ILE A 471 26.61 -31.67 -0.56
CA ILE A 471 27.27 -32.02 0.70
C ILE A 471 26.95 -33.49 1.06
N ASP A 472 27.98 -34.35 1.15
CA ASP A 472 27.75 -35.77 1.48
C ASP A 472 27.15 -35.95 2.90
N ASP A 473 26.09 -36.76 3.04
CA ASP A 473 25.38 -37.14 4.28
C ASP A 473 26.30 -37.50 5.47
N SER A 474 27.55 -37.91 5.21
CA SER A 474 28.50 -38.30 6.25
C SER A 474 29.24 -37.13 6.89
N VAL A 475 29.20 -35.97 6.25
CA VAL A 475 29.72 -34.69 6.74
C VAL A 475 28.61 -33.65 6.90
N ASP A 476 27.53 -33.76 6.13
CA ASP A 476 26.33 -32.96 6.27
C ASP A 476 25.66 -33.19 7.64
N ARG A 477 25.26 -32.07 8.24
CA ARG A 477 24.54 -32.00 9.51
C ARG A 477 23.08 -31.60 9.33
N GLY A 478 22.73 -30.95 8.22
CA GLY A 478 21.39 -30.54 7.84
C GLY A 478 20.66 -31.62 7.04
N LEU A 479 20.60 -32.88 7.52
CA LEU A 479 20.04 -33.98 6.73
C LEU A 479 18.58 -33.71 6.28
N GLY A 480 18.40 -33.30 5.02
CA GLY A 480 17.15 -32.92 4.35
C GLY A 480 16.94 -31.42 4.13
N GLU A 481 17.86 -30.59 4.59
CA GLU A 481 17.93 -29.12 4.42
C GLU A 481 18.95 -28.82 3.31
N PHE A 482 18.87 -27.64 2.70
CA PHE A 482 19.90 -27.21 1.75
C PHE A 482 20.98 -26.48 2.57
N GLY A 483 22.23 -26.91 2.45
CA GLY A 483 23.33 -26.40 3.25
C GLY A 483 23.59 -27.21 4.53
N ASN A 484 24.78 -27.00 5.10
CA ASN A 484 25.28 -27.75 6.24
C ASN A 484 24.74 -27.22 7.59
N GLY A 485 23.48 -27.48 7.91
CA GLY A 485 22.90 -27.50 9.27
C GLY A 485 23.04 -26.27 10.19
N GLY A 486 23.62 -25.14 9.73
CA GLY A 486 23.75 -23.83 10.38
C GLY A 486 24.35 -23.77 11.80
N ASP A 487 24.84 -22.59 12.21
CA ASP A 487 25.24 -22.21 13.59
C ASP A 487 24.80 -20.75 13.78
N ALA A 488 23.49 -20.56 13.99
CA ALA A 488 22.82 -19.25 13.86
C ALA A 488 23.27 -18.23 14.91
N ASP A 489 23.47 -18.64 16.16
CA ASP A 489 23.96 -17.77 17.23
C ASP A 489 25.51 -17.70 17.33
N GLY A 490 26.23 -18.57 16.62
CA GLY A 490 27.68 -18.63 16.57
C GLY A 490 28.32 -19.12 17.87
N ASP A 491 27.61 -19.86 18.72
CA ASP A 491 28.12 -20.40 19.97
C ASP A 491 29.02 -21.64 19.78
N GLY A 492 28.96 -22.24 18.58
CA GLY A 492 29.73 -23.40 18.14
C GLY A 492 29.02 -24.74 18.34
N LEU A 493 27.73 -24.73 18.64
CA LEU A 493 26.79 -25.82 18.36
C LEU A 493 26.11 -25.54 17.00
N PHE A 494 25.76 -26.59 16.28
CA PHE A 494 25.01 -26.44 15.02
C PHE A 494 23.53 -26.48 15.35
N ASN A 495 22.69 -25.86 14.55
CA ASN A 495 21.25 -25.74 14.82
C ASN A 495 20.58 -27.12 15.03
N ASP A 496 21.09 -28.19 14.42
CA ASP A 496 20.60 -29.56 14.62
C ASP A 496 20.98 -30.21 15.98
N GLU A 497 22.00 -29.67 16.64
CA GLU A 497 22.53 -30.11 17.94
C GLU A 497 22.30 -29.09 19.08
N ASP A 498 21.91 -27.86 18.73
CA ASP A 498 21.49 -26.81 19.65
C ASP A 498 20.01 -27.01 20.05
N ALA A 499 19.57 -26.32 21.10
CA ALA A 499 18.22 -26.40 21.65
C ALA A 499 17.60 -25.02 21.87
N ASP A 500 18.25 -23.97 21.36
CA ASP A 500 17.99 -22.53 21.47
C ASP A 500 18.86 -21.83 20.39
N ASP A 501 18.53 -22.09 19.12
CA ASP A 501 19.40 -21.83 17.95
C ASP A 501 19.76 -20.36 17.77
N ASP A 502 18.88 -19.44 18.18
CA ASP A 502 19.07 -17.99 18.10
C ASP A 502 19.52 -17.36 19.44
N ASN A 503 19.52 -18.15 20.51
CA ASN A 503 19.88 -17.78 21.89
C ASN A 503 19.05 -16.64 22.48
N ASP A 504 17.80 -16.48 22.05
CA ASP A 504 16.87 -15.50 22.61
C ASP A 504 16.33 -15.94 23.99
N GLY A 505 16.48 -17.25 24.31
CA GLY A 505 16.06 -17.88 25.56
C GLY A 505 14.74 -18.66 25.46
N LEU A 506 14.12 -18.71 24.29
CA LEU A 506 13.09 -19.65 23.91
C LEU A 506 13.73 -20.85 23.21
N PRO A 507 13.44 -22.08 23.66
CA PRO A 507 13.97 -23.26 23.00
C PRO A 507 13.17 -23.67 21.76
N ASP A 508 13.85 -24.06 20.68
CA ASP A 508 13.32 -24.37 19.33
C ASP A 508 12.12 -25.32 19.30
N ILE A 509 11.95 -26.15 20.33
CA ILE A 509 10.76 -27.00 20.48
C ILE A 509 9.46 -26.20 20.72
N PHE A 510 9.56 -24.92 21.07
CA PHE A 510 8.45 -23.98 21.20
C PHE A 510 8.26 -23.13 19.94
N GLU A 511 9.32 -22.64 19.30
CA GLU A 511 9.23 -21.94 18.01
C GLU A 511 8.86 -22.88 16.86
N GLY A 512 9.65 -23.92 16.66
CA GLY A 512 9.51 -24.85 15.55
C GLY A 512 10.06 -24.28 14.23
N GLU A 513 9.60 -24.86 13.12
CA GLU A 513 10.04 -24.53 11.75
C GLU A 513 9.04 -23.59 11.04
N VAL A 514 8.19 -22.90 11.79
CA VAL A 514 7.27 -21.92 11.19
C VAL A 514 8.08 -20.67 10.92
N ASP A 515 7.80 -19.99 9.82
CA ASP A 515 8.27 -18.63 9.55
C ASP A 515 7.00 -17.76 9.63
N THR A 516 6.87 -17.03 10.73
CA THR A 516 5.62 -16.36 11.09
C THR A 516 5.40 -15.07 10.29
N ASP A 517 6.46 -14.33 9.98
CA ASP A 517 6.37 -13.06 9.28
C ASP A 517 6.67 -13.17 7.76
N GLY A 518 7.26 -14.28 7.34
CA GLY A 518 7.59 -14.59 5.94
C GLY A 518 8.86 -13.91 5.46
N ASP A 519 9.81 -13.59 6.34
CA ASP A 519 11.09 -12.98 5.95
C ASP A 519 12.17 -13.98 5.50
N GLY A 520 11.87 -15.29 5.59
CA GLY A 520 12.76 -16.37 5.22
C GLY A 520 13.59 -16.93 6.38
N ILE A 521 13.49 -16.36 7.57
CA ILE A 521 14.09 -16.89 8.80
C ILE A 521 12.98 -17.61 9.57
N VAL A 522 13.14 -18.92 9.79
CA VAL A 522 12.17 -19.65 10.62
C VAL A 522 12.26 -19.18 12.07
N ASP A 523 11.12 -19.16 12.77
CA ASP A 523 10.93 -18.67 14.15
C ASP A 523 12.05 -19.15 15.10
N ARG A 524 12.53 -20.40 15.01
CA ARG A 524 13.62 -20.89 15.90
C ARG A 524 14.98 -20.23 15.67
N LEU A 525 15.18 -19.67 14.48
CA LEU A 525 16.37 -18.93 14.07
C LEU A 525 16.14 -17.41 14.14
N ASP A 526 14.92 -16.98 14.50
CA ASP A 526 14.49 -15.58 14.49
C ASP A 526 14.14 -15.09 15.91
N ARG A 527 14.84 -14.04 16.33
CA ARG A 527 14.66 -13.41 17.64
C ARG A 527 13.39 -12.54 17.75
N ASP A 528 12.73 -12.29 16.63
CA ASP A 528 11.57 -11.40 16.48
C ASP A 528 10.61 -11.96 15.41
N SER A 529 10.01 -13.11 15.69
CA SER A 529 9.32 -14.00 14.73
C SER A 529 8.18 -13.34 13.93
N ASP A 530 7.58 -12.26 14.42
CA ASP A 530 6.52 -11.53 13.70
C ASP A 530 6.98 -10.18 13.12
N ASN A 531 8.28 -9.88 13.25
CA ASN A 531 8.96 -8.63 12.91
C ASN A 531 8.21 -7.36 13.36
N ASP A 532 7.42 -7.51 14.42
CA ASP A 532 6.83 -6.43 15.17
C ASP A 532 7.95 -5.60 15.77
N GLY A 533 8.99 -6.27 16.28
CA GLY A 533 10.18 -5.69 16.82
C GLY A 533 10.19 -5.44 18.31
N LEU A 534 9.50 -6.32 18.98
CA LEU A 534 9.74 -6.73 20.35
C LEU A 534 10.21 -8.18 20.32
N GLU A 535 11.39 -8.45 20.87
CA GLU A 535 11.93 -9.83 20.90
C GLU A 535 10.93 -10.85 21.50
N ASP A 536 10.87 -12.04 20.90
CA ASP A 536 9.97 -13.13 21.29
C ASP A 536 10.05 -13.43 22.79
N SER A 537 11.26 -13.54 23.34
CA SER A 537 11.50 -13.77 24.77
C SER A 537 10.81 -12.77 25.71
N ARG A 538 10.64 -11.51 25.27
CA ARG A 538 9.96 -10.44 26.02
C ARG A 538 8.45 -10.62 25.97
N GLU A 539 7.92 -10.98 24.83
CA GLU A 539 6.50 -11.13 24.57
C GLU A 539 5.96 -12.38 25.27
N ALA A 540 6.72 -13.47 25.17
CA ALA A 540 6.56 -14.70 25.95
C ALA A 540 6.71 -14.50 27.49
N ASN A 541 7.13 -13.30 27.94
CA ASN A 541 7.27 -12.91 29.35
C ASN A 541 8.19 -13.86 30.13
N LEU A 542 9.29 -14.25 29.49
CA LEU A 542 10.27 -15.14 30.10
C LEU A 542 10.93 -14.50 31.33
N ALA A 543 11.24 -15.33 32.32
CA ALA A 543 12.08 -14.89 33.43
C ALA A 543 13.50 -14.63 32.90
N PRO A 544 14.27 -13.65 33.40
CA PRO A 544 15.59 -13.34 32.84
C PRO A 544 16.57 -14.52 32.90
N ALA A 545 17.33 -14.73 31.82
CA ALA A 545 18.39 -15.74 31.70
C ALA A 545 19.43 -15.67 32.84
N LEU A 546 20.06 -16.80 33.17
CA LEU A 546 21.12 -16.89 34.18
C LEU A 546 22.53 -16.71 33.60
N ASN A 547 22.65 -16.69 32.27
CA ASN A 547 23.88 -16.70 31.47
C ASN A 547 24.80 -17.85 31.92
N MET A 548 24.23 -19.03 32.07
CA MET A 548 24.92 -20.27 32.42
C MET A 548 24.30 -21.43 31.66
N ASP A 549 25.06 -22.10 30.81
CA ASP A 549 24.73 -23.43 30.30
C ASP A 549 25.67 -24.46 30.93
N SER A 550 25.12 -25.31 31.80
CA SER A 550 25.89 -26.31 32.56
C SER A 550 26.15 -27.63 31.79
N ASN A 551 25.43 -27.91 30.72
CA ASN A 551 25.45 -29.16 29.96
C ASN A 551 26.00 -29.00 28.55
N GLY A 552 26.07 -27.79 28.01
CA GLY A 552 26.64 -27.52 26.69
C GLY A 552 25.69 -27.90 25.57
N ASN A 553 24.43 -27.45 25.63
CA ASN A 553 23.40 -27.70 24.60
C ASN A 553 22.65 -26.42 24.22
N GLY A 554 23.30 -25.26 24.38
CA GLY A 554 22.80 -23.91 24.08
C GLY A 554 21.79 -23.36 25.08
N LEU A 555 20.78 -24.14 25.47
CA LEU A 555 19.73 -23.67 26.37
C LEU A 555 20.24 -23.25 27.77
N ASP A 556 19.90 -22.03 28.19
CA ASP A 556 20.31 -21.51 29.50
C ASP A 556 19.74 -22.33 30.69
N ASP A 557 20.54 -22.49 31.75
CA ASP A 557 20.19 -23.17 33.01
C ASP A 557 18.89 -22.62 33.65
N ALA A 558 18.45 -21.39 33.32
CA ALA A 558 17.17 -20.83 33.72
C ALA A 558 15.99 -21.67 33.21
N TYR A 559 16.08 -22.11 31.96
CA TYR A 559 15.02 -22.75 31.21
C TYR A 559 15.25 -24.28 31.09
N ASP A 560 16.51 -24.73 31.19
CA ASP A 560 16.84 -26.16 31.12
C ASP A 560 16.42 -26.95 32.38
N ILE A 561 15.45 -27.85 32.21
CA ILE A 561 14.97 -28.74 33.27
C ILE A 561 15.98 -29.79 33.71
N ALA A 562 16.88 -30.21 32.81
CA ALA A 562 17.92 -31.19 33.08
C ALA A 562 18.91 -30.66 34.14
N VAL A 563 19.02 -29.33 34.26
CA VAL A 563 19.85 -28.64 35.25
C VAL A 563 19.03 -28.07 36.42
N ASN A 564 17.93 -27.35 36.16
CA ASN A 564 17.20 -26.61 37.20
C ASN A 564 16.28 -27.51 38.08
N GLY A 565 15.87 -28.67 37.57
CA GLY A 565 15.05 -29.67 38.26
C GLY A 565 13.60 -29.26 38.51
N SER A 566 13.01 -28.45 37.63
CA SER A 566 11.59 -28.08 37.60
C SER A 566 10.69 -29.25 37.13
N SER A 567 9.42 -29.00 36.80
CA SER A 567 8.46 -30.07 36.45
C SER A 567 8.26 -30.14 34.95
N ASP A 568 8.44 -31.34 34.41
CA ASP A 568 8.24 -31.75 33.01
C ASP A 568 7.08 -32.76 33.02
N ALA A 569 5.85 -32.30 32.87
CA ALA A 569 4.67 -33.14 32.98
C ALA A 569 4.35 -33.89 31.68
N ASP A 570 4.76 -33.35 30.53
CA ASP A 570 4.54 -33.93 29.21
C ASP A 570 5.74 -34.72 28.67
N GLY A 571 6.92 -34.54 29.25
CA GLY A 571 8.13 -35.29 28.94
C GLY A 571 8.98 -34.67 27.82
N ASN A 572 8.77 -33.39 27.50
CA ASN A 572 9.44 -32.70 26.39
C ASN A 572 10.84 -32.18 26.76
N GLY A 573 11.22 -32.21 28.05
CA GLY A 573 12.53 -31.75 28.49
C GLY A 573 12.59 -30.28 28.87
N LEU A 574 11.46 -29.60 29.00
CA LEU A 574 11.37 -28.19 29.40
C LEU A 574 10.53 -27.98 30.68
N ASP A 575 10.65 -26.80 31.29
CA ASP A 575 9.84 -26.43 32.45
C ASP A 575 8.39 -26.09 32.01
N ASP A 576 7.39 -26.86 32.48
CA ASP A 576 5.95 -26.60 32.24
C ASP A 576 5.47 -25.21 32.75
N ASN A 577 6.33 -24.42 33.42
CA ASN A 577 6.01 -23.09 33.91
C ASN A 577 6.42 -21.96 32.98
N VAL A 578 6.91 -22.23 31.76
CA VAL A 578 6.99 -21.26 30.66
C VAL A 578 5.59 -21.11 30.06
N PRO A 579 4.85 -20.03 30.36
CA PRO A 579 3.52 -19.84 29.82
C PRO A 579 3.62 -18.98 28.57
N LEU A 580 3.43 -19.60 27.40
CA LEU A 580 3.16 -18.85 26.17
C LEU A 580 1.86 -18.04 26.40
N ILE A 581 1.95 -16.73 26.22
CA ILE A 581 0.87 -15.79 26.47
C ILE A 581 0.12 -15.57 25.15
N ASP A 582 -1.20 -15.47 25.26
CA ASP A 582 -2.14 -15.15 24.19
C ASP A 582 -3.11 -14.14 24.83
N THR A 583 -2.82 -12.86 24.63
CA THR A 583 -3.39 -11.74 25.37
C THR A 583 -4.82 -11.46 24.91
N ASP A 584 -5.10 -11.50 23.61
CA ASP A 584 -6.41 -11.23 23.04
C ASP A 584 -7.33 -12.47 22.94
N GLY A 585 -6.75 -13.68 22.98
CA GLY A 585 -7.44 -14.96 22.97
C GLY A 585 -7.84 -15.47 21.58
N ASP A 586 -7.24 -14.98 20.50
CA ASP A 586 -7.54 -15.36 19.12
C ASP A 586 -6.89 -16.70 18.72
N GLY A 587 -5.89 -17.14 19.49
CA GLY A 587 -5.19 -18.41 19.33
C GLY A 587 -3.82 -18.29 18.66
N ILE A 588 -3.35 -17.07 18.39
CA ILE A 588 -1.96 -16.71 18.12
C ILE A 588 -1.33 -16.30 19.46
N GLU A 589 -0.04 -16.58 19.64
CA GLU A 589 0.69 -16.24 20.86
C GLU A 589 1.25 -14.82 20.71
N ASP A 590 1.40 -14.06 21.82
CA ASP A 590 1.87 -12.66 21.79
C ASP A 590 3.18 -12.48 21.01
N ARG A 591 4.07 -13.48 21.00
CA ARG A 591 5.36 -13.47 20.28
C ARG A 591 5.24 -13.66 18.76
N LEU A 592 4.06 -14.07 18.31
CA LEU A 592 3.72 -14.36 16.92
C LEU A 592 2.61 -13.41 16.43
N ASP A 593 2.27 -12.40 17.24
CA ASP A 593 1.12 -11.53 17.06
C ASP A 593 1.53 -10.06 17.16
N SER A 594 1.72 -9.46 15.98
CA SER A 594 2.07 -8.05 15.84
C SER A 594 1.09 -7.03 16.48
N ASP A 595 -0.07 -7.48 17.00
CA ASP A 595 -1.08 -6.71 17.74
C ASP A 595 -1.64 -7.57 18.89
N SER A 596 -0.79 -7.89 19.88
CA SER A 596 -1.04 -8.82 21.00
C SER A 596 -2.37 -8.61 21.74
N ASP A 597 -2.88 -7.38 21.81
CA ASP A 597 -4.14 -7.07 22.50
C ASP A 597 -5.35 -6.88 21.58
N GLY A 598 -5.13 -7.02 20.27
CA GLY A 598 -6.11 -7.06 19.20
C GLY A 598 -6.90 -5.76 19.07
N ASP A 599 -6.24 -4.63 19.28
CA ASP A 599 -6.86 -3.32 19.29
C ASP A 599 -6.58 -2.44 18.07
N THR A 600 -5.83 -2.97 17.10
CA THR A 600 -5.45 -2.38 15.81
C THR A 600 -4.28 -1.40 15.84
N ILE A 601 -3.51 -1.41 16.93
CA ILE A 601 -2.23 -0.72 17.06
C ILE A 601 -1.17 -1.80 17.25
N SER A 602 -0.05 -1.73 16.52
CA SER A 602 0.97 -2.76 16.67
C SER A 602 1.76 -2.62 17.97
N ASP A 603 2.28 -3.71 18.48
CA ASP A 603 2.90 -3.78 19.81
C ASP A 603 4.09 -2.83 19.93
N ARG A 604 4.90 -2.77 18.87
CA ARG A 604 6.00 -1.80 18.77
C ARG A 604 5.54 -0.34 18.76
N GLU A 605 4.39 0.02 18.15
CA GLU A 605 3.87 1.41 18.17
C GLU A 605 3.48 1.85 19.59
N GLU A 606 3.13 0.89 20.44
CA GLU A 606 2.72 1.10 21.82
C GLU A 606 3.91 1.18 22.77
N GLN A 607 4.90 0.31 22.57
CA GLN A 607 6.07 0.20 23.42
C GLN A 607 7.16 1.25 23.12
N SER A 608 7.34 1.68 21.87
CA SER A 608 8.45 2.58 21.49
C SER A 608 8.02 4.05 21.35
N GLY A 609 6.77 4.30 20.96
CA GLY A 609 6.30 5.61 20.50
C GLY A 609 7.06 6.15 19.26
N LEU A 610 7.73 5.27 18.53
CA LEU A 610 8.43 5.52 17.27
C LEU A 610 7.64 4.89 16.10
N VAL A 611 7.88 5.40 14.89
CA VAL A 611 7.36 4.82 13.65
C VAL A 611 8.55 4.28 12.89
N PHE A 612 8.51 3.00 12.56
CA PHE A 612 9.55 2.27 11.87
C PHE A 612 9.27 2.22 10.37
N PHE A 613 10.31 1.92 9.58
CA PHE A 613 10.20 1.94 8.12
C PHE A 613 10.48 0.57 7.49
N GLY A 614 10.59 -0.49 8.31
CA GLY A 614 10.94 -1.84 7.86
C GLY A 614 12.33 -1.85 7.23
N ARG A 615 13.29 -1.20 7.89
CA ARG A 615 14.68 -1.18 7.43
C ARG A 615 15.50 -2.00 8.39
N ASP A 616 15.86 -3.18 7.95
CA ASP A 616 16.85 -4.03 8.58
C ASP A 616 18.00 -4.24 7.58
N ILE A 617 19.22 -3.91 7.99
CA ILE A 617 20.40 -3.99 7.11
C ILE A 617 21.17 -5.29 7.34
N ASP A 618 21.11 -5.83 8.55
CA ASP A 618 21.78 -7.03 9.00
C ASP A 618 20.92 -8.28 8.76
N ARG A 619 19.60 -8.09 8.61
CA ARG A 619 18.59 -9.15 8.58
C ARG A 619 18.63 -9.99 9.86
N ASP A 620 18.65 -9.31 10.99
CA ASP A 620 18.61 -9.93 12.31
C ASP A 620 17.26 -9.75 13.03
N GLY A 621 16.23 -9.34 12.28
CA GLY A 621 14.88 -9.03 12.75
C GLY A 621 14.77 -7.63 13.40
N ILE A 622 15.88 -6.98 13.70
CA ILE A 622 15.88 -5.74 14.48
C ILE A 622 16.00 -4.51 13.56
N ASP A 623 14.91 -3.73 13.39
CA ASP A 623 14.98 -2.51 12.56
C ASP A 623 16.12 -1.55 13.01
N ASP A 624 16.86 -1.06 12.00
CA ASP A 624 17.96 -0.08 12.02
C ASP A 624 17.77 1.07 13.04
N ALA A 625 16.51 1.47 13.29
CA ALA A 625 16.17 2.56 14.20
C ALA A 625 16.46 2.22 15.68
N VAL A 626 16.46 0.94 16.04
CA VAL A 626 16.69 0.45 17.41
C VAL A 626 17.85 -0.53 17.54
N ASP A 627 18.27 -1.19 16.47
CA ASP A 627 19.45 -2.07 16.46
C ASP A 627 20.71 -1.36 17.01
N VAL A 628 21.40 -2.01 17.94
CA VAL A 628 22.61 -1.52 18.59
C VAL A 628 23.78 -1.36 17.62
N ASP A 629 23.89 -2.19 16.60
CA ASP A 629 24.98 -2.19 15.63
C ASP A 629 24.88 -0.99 14.69
N GLN A 630 23.65 -0.61 14.35
CA GLN A 630 23.35 0.60 13.61
C GLN A 630 23.34 1.86 14.48
N THR A 631 22.64 1.84 15.62
CA THR A 631 22.49 3.00 16.50
C THR A 631 23.77 3.34 17.25
N LYS A 632 24.70 2.38 17.36
CA LYS A 632 25.97 2.43 18.12
C LYS A 632 25.71 2.71 19.59
N GLY A 633 24.65 2.06 20.06
CA GLY A 633 24.05 2.19 21.36
C GLY A 633 24.87 1.59 22.48
N VAL A 634 24.19 1.37 23.60
CA VAL A 634 24.68 0.46 24.63
C VAL A 634 23.68 -0.68 24.66
N ASP A 635 24.19 -1.89 24.61
CA ASP A 635 23.45 -3.12 24.83
C ASP A 635 24.12 -3.80 26.04
N GLU A 636 23.57 -3.58 27.23
CA GLU A 636 24.09 -4.17 28.48
C GLU A 636 23.56 -5.61 28.70
N ASN A 637 22.47 -5.99 28.04
CA ASN A 637 21.79 -7.28 28.14
C ASN A 637 22.15 -8.29 27.03
N MET A 638 22.88 -7.85 26.01
CA MET A 638 23.33 -8.65 24.85
C MET A 638 22.19 -9.14 23.96
N ASN A 639 21.14 -8.33 23.79
CA ASN A 639 19.98 -8.69 22.98
C ASN A 639 19.91 -7.96 21.63
N GLY A 640 20.97 -7.27 21.20
CA GLY A 640 20.98 -6.60 19.89
C GLY A 640 20.23 -5.26 19.85
N ILE A 641 19.31 -4.98 20.79
CA ILE A 641 18.61 -3.69 20.87
C ILE A 641 19.38 -2.65 21.71
N ASP A 642 19.41 -1.39 21.26
CA ASP A 642 19.92 -0.30 22.09
C ASP A 642 19.01 -0.04 23.31
N ASP A 643 19.55 -0.29 24.51
CA ASP A 643 18.97 -0.05 25.86
C ASP A 643 18.19 1.28 26.01
N ARG A 644 18.49 2.28 25.18
CA ARG A 644 17.78 3.57 25.18
C ARG A 644 16.34 3.44 24.73
N TYR A 645 16.03 2.46 23.90
CA TYR A 645 14.74 2.17 23.28
C TYR A 645 14.09 0.92 23.87
N ASP A 646 14.88 0.01 24.44
CA ASP A 646 14.38 -1.11 25.25
C ASP A 646 13.88 -0.66 26.65
N ARG A 647 12.71 -0.01 26.71
CA ARG A 647 12.07 0.37 27.97
C ARG A 647 10.64 -0.13 28.04
N VAL A 648 10.37 -0.96 29.05
CA VAL A 648 9.02 -1.31 29.51
C VAL A 648 8.17 -0.06 29.76
N ILE A 649 7.09 0.10 28.98
CA ILE A 649 6.07 1.12 29.17
C ILE A 649 4.81 0.47 29.74
N ASP A 650 4.52 0.80 31.00
CA ASP A 650 3.28 0.49 31.72
C ASP A 650 2.70 1.85 32.15
N THR A 651 1.74 2.35 31.37
CA THR A 651 1.27 3.75 31.46
C THR A 651 0.41 4.01 32.69
N ASP A 652 -0.45 3.07 33.09
CA ASP A 652 -1.33 3.20 34.25
C ASP A 652 -0.75 2.58 35.55
N GLY A 653 0.30 1.76 35.43
CA GLY A 653 1.01 1.12 36.52
C GLY A 653 0.33 -0.12 37.09
N ASP A 654 -0.53 -0.79 36.32
CA ASP A 654 -1.30 -1.95 36.78
C ASP A 654 -0.56 -3.28 36.60
N GLY A 655 0.52 -3.27 35.83
CA GLY A 655 1.43 -4.38 35.60
C GLY A 655 1.20 -5.15 34.30
N ALA A 656 0.28 -4.72 33.44
CA ALA A 656 0.33 -5.00 32.00
C ALA A 656 1.22 -3.96 31.31
N GLU A 657 1.98 -4.39 30.31
CA GLU A 657 2.66 -3.45 29.41
C GLU A 657 1.67 -2.94 28.39
N ASN A 658 1.93 -1.76 27.83
CA ASN A 658 0.97 -1.07 26.95
C ASN A 658 0.48 -1.97 25.79
N TYR A 659 1.38 -2.69 25.11
CA TYR A 659 1.04 -3.59 24.00
C TYR A 659 0.21 -4.81 24.39
N ARG A 660 0.00 -5.04 25.70
CA ARG A 660 -0.87 -6.09 26.23
C ARG A 660 -2.05 -5.52 27.01
N ASP A 661 -2.28 -4.23 26.89
CA ASP A 661 -3.32 -3.50 27.61
C ASP A 661 -4.11 -2.59 26.69
N ARG A 662 -5.24 -3.14 26.24
CA ARG A 662 -6.24 -2.49 25.40
C ARG A 662 -6.73 -1.11 25.89
N ASP A 663 -6.47 -0.72 27.15
CA ASP A 663 -6.76 0.61 27.70
C ASP A 663 -5.58 1.07 28.58
N SER A 664 -4.43 1.29 27.95
CA SER A 664 -3.11 1.59 28.53
C SER A 664 -3.10 2.69 29.60
N ASP A 665 -4.03 3.66 29.56
CA ASP A 665 -4.14 4.73 30.56
C ASP A 665 -5.35 4.60 31.51
N ASN A 666 -6.15 3.55 31.31
CA ASN A 666 -7.29 3.10 32.11
C ASN A 666 -8.33 4.22 32.30
N ASP A 667 -8.54 5.02 31.26
CA ASP A 667 -9.54 6.07 31.24
C ASP A 667 -10.93 5.59 30.77
N GLY A 668 -10.98 4.35 30.24
CA GLY A 668 -12.18 3.66 29.81
C GLY A 668 -12.47 3.78 28.31
N ILE A 669 -11.45 4.07 27.49
CA ILE A 669 -11.47 4.09 26.02
C ILE A 669 -10.34 3.18 25.55
N GLU A 670 -10.63 2.26 24.63
CA GLU A 670 -9.60 1.35 24.12
C GLU A 670 -8.63 2.11 23.19
N ASP A 671 -7.33 1.77 23.20
CA ASP A 671 -6.27 2.53 22.53
C ASP A 671 -6.50 2.62 21.00
N GLY A 672 -6.98 1.55 20.37
CA GLY A 672 -7.46 1.52 18.99
C GLY A 672 -8.52 2.56 18.62
N PHE A 673 -9.33 3.02 19.61
CA PHE A 673 -10.28 4.13 19.42
C PHE A 673 -9.68 5.51 19.70
N GLU A 674 -8.54 5.57 20.39
CA GLU A 674 -7.78 6.79 20.67
C GLU A 674 -6.91 7.22 19.49
N ASN A 675 -6.49 6.28 18.63
CA ASN A 675 -5.55 6.51 17.53
C ASN A 675 -6.16 7.22 16.29
N ALA A 676 -7.42 7.66 16.35
CA ALA A 676 -8.06 8.41 15.26
C ALA A 676 -7.87 9.92 15.43
N ASP A 677 -7.08 10.57 14.54
CA ASP A 677 -7.03 12.03 14.34
C ASP A 677 -8.43 12.60 14.02
N PHE A 678 -9.25 12.79 15.06
CA PHE A 678 -10.66 13.17 14.93
C PHE A 678 -10.81 14.58 14.36
N ASN A 679 -9.75 15.37 14.44
CA ASN A 679 -9.73 16.77 14.03
C ASN A 679 -9.11 16.96 12.62
N LYS A 680 -8.51 15.91 12.04
CA LYS A 680 -7.91 15.80 10.71
C LYS A 680 -6.76 16.77 10.46
N ASP A 681 -5.90 16.99 11.45
CA ASP A 681 -4.72 17.86 11.32
C ASP A 681 -3.39 17.13 11.10
N GLY A 682 -3.41 15.80 11.01
CA GLY A 682 -2.27 14.94 10.73
C GLY A 682 -1.38 14.63 11.94
N ILE A 683 -1.86 14.87 13.17
CA ILE A 683 -1.17 14.52 14.42
C ILE A 683 -2.15 13.74 15.32
N PRO A 684 -1.83 12.48 15.73
CA PRO A 684 -2.66 11.70 16.63
C PRO A 684 -3.03 12.47 17.91
N ASP A 685 -4.30 12.42 18.34
CA ASP A 685 -4.84 13.24 19.44
C ASP A 685 -4.09 12.98 20.78
N ARG A 686 -3.53 11.78 21.00
CA ARG A 686 -2.65 11.43 22.14
C ARG A 686 -1.34 12.22 22.20
N LEU A 687 -0.80 12.61 21.03
CA LEU A 687 0.41 13.42 20.90
C LEU A 687 0.12 14.94 20.95
N GLN A 688 -1.16 15.33 20.97
CA GLN A 688 -1.56 16.73 20.98
C GLN A 688 -1.67 17.30 22.40
N VAL A 689 -0.88 18.34 22.66
CA VAL A 689 -1.13 19.20 23.82
C VAL A 689 -2.42 19.99 23.58
N ASN A 690 -3.55 19.51 24.13
CA ASN A 690 -4.88 20.12 24.07
C ASN A 690 -4.82 21.67 24.03
N PRO A 691 -5.03 22.31 22.85
CA PRO A 691 -4.86 23.75 22.73
C PRO A 691 -5.94 24.47 23.54
N LYS A 692 -5.50 25.47 24.32
CA LYS A 692 -6.40 26.20 25.23
C LYS A 692 -7.45 26.98 24.44
N ILE A 693 -8.73 26.85 24.84
CA ILE A 693 -9.82 27.63 24.25
C ILE A 693 -9.55 29.11 24.52
N LYS A 694 -9.46 29.91 23.45
CA LYS A 694 -9.18 31.34 23.57
C LYS A 694 -10.46 32.09 23.90
N THR A 695 -10.41 32.84 24.99
CA THR A 695 -11.47 33.75 25.42
C THR A 695 -10.98 35.18 25.40
N SER A 696 -11.90 36.14 25.46
CA SER A 696 -11.58 37.56 25.34
C SER A 696 -10.93 37.85 23.98
N VAL A 697 -11.51 37.32 22.92
CA VAL A 697 -11.03 37.43 21.54
C VAL A 697 -11.24 38.88 21.04
N GLY A 698 -10.22 39.41 20.38
CA GLY A 698 -9.99 40.83 20.07
C GLY A 698 -11.23 41.73 19.91
N GLY A 699 -11.33 42.78 20.72
CA GLY A 699 -12.17 43.96 20.46
C GLY A 699 -11.34 45.14 19.93
N THR A 700 -11.98 46.15 19.33
CA THR A 700 -11.31 47.36 18.82
C THR A 700 -10.55 48.13 19.93
N GLY A 701 -9.30 47.72 20.21
CA GLY A 701 -8.42 48.36 21.19
C GLY A 701 -7.93 47.49 22.35
N SER A 702 -7.42 46.27 22.09
CA SER A 702 -6.61 45.53 23.08
C SER A 702 -5.36 46.35 23.46
N PHE A 703 -5.15 46.57 24.76
CA PHE A 703 -3.96 47.25 25.29
C PHE A 703 -3.25 46.32 26.26
N GLY A 704 -2.02 45.91 25.95
CA GLY A 704 -1.15 45.21 26.89
C GLY A 704 -0.96 46.01 28.19
N VAL A 705 -0.81 45.33 29.32
CA VAL A 705 -0.96 45.82 30.72
C VAL A 705 -0.01 46.96 31.14
N LEU A 706 0.83 47.50 30.25
CA LEU A 706 1.94 48.40 30.58
C LEU A 706 1.75 49.93 30.42
N PRO A 707 0.68 50.51 29.80
CA PRO A 707 0.50 51.97 29.77
C PRO A 707 -0.59 52.52 30.72
N LEU A 708 -1.45 51.69 31.34
CA LEU A 708 -2.59 52.18 32.15
C LEU A 708 -2.23 52.62 33.58
N LEU A 709 -1.10 52.17 34.14
CA LEU A 709 -0.55 52.69 35.41
C LEU A 709 -0.22 54.21 35.34
N SER A 710 -0.18 54.80 34.14
CA SER A 710 -0.02 56.24 33.95
C SER A 710 -1.34 57.05 33.96
N MET A 711 -2.51 56.41 33.74
CA MET A 711 -3.82 57.07 33.76
C MET A 711 -4.54 56.99 35.13
N PHE A 712 -4.23 55.99 35.96
CA PHE A 712 -4.70 55.94 37.36
C PHE A 712 -4.09 57.04 38.25
N GLY A 713 -3.01 57.68 37.81
CA GLY A 713 -2.43 58.87 38.45
C GLY A 713 -3.29 60.15 38.36
N PHE A 714 -4.31 60.20 37.50
CA PHE A 714 -5.17 61.37 37.35
C PHE A 714 -6.58 61.23 37.97
N GLY A 715 -7.07 60.01 38.18
CA GLY A 715 -8.39 59.75 38.81
C GLY A 715 -8.41 59.91 40.34
N ALA A 716 -7.28 59.62 41.01
CA ALA A 716 -7.14 59.83 42.45
C ALA A 716 -7.05 61.33 42.84
N LEU A 717 -6.92 62.24 41.87
CA LEU A 717 -6.86 63.69 42.09
C LEU A 717 -8.27 64.33 42.18
N VAL A 718 -9.33 63.65 41.72
CA VAL A 718 -10.71 64.16 41.78
C VAL A 718 -11.40 63.80 43.11
N PHE A 719 -10.93 62.76 43.83
CA PHE A 719 -11.42 62.44 45.17
C PHE A 719 -10.66 63.15 46.32
N ALA A 720 -9.49 63.73 46.06
CA ALA A 720 -8.65 64.34 47.10
C ALA A 720 -8.73 65.88 47.20
N LEU A 721 -9.48 66.57 46.33
CA LEU A 721 -9.62 68.03 46.35
C LEU A 721 -11.09 68.46 46.32
N GLY A 722 -11.78 68.20 47.43
CA GLY A 722 -13.13 68.71 47.69
C GLY A 722 -13.50 68.81 49.18
N ALA A 723 -12.53 68.65 50.08
CA ALA A 723 -12.72 68.91 51.50
C ALA A 723 -12.51 70.40 51.80
N MET A 724 -13.57 71.02 52.36
CA MET A 724 -13.66 72.30 53.09
C MET A 724 -14.39 73.46 52.36
N PRO A 725 -15.14 74.32 53.09
CA PRO A 725 -16.02 74.06 54.23
C PRO A 725 -17.45 74.58 53.97
N ALA A 726 -18.39 74.10 54.79
CA ALA A 726 -19.80 74.48 54.78
C ALA A 726 -20.03 76.01 54.79
N ALA A 727 -20.52 76.54 53.67
CA ALA A 727 -21.22 77.81 53.64
C ALA A 727 -22.71 77.52 53.39
N ARG A 728 -23.50 77.66 54.46
CA ARG A 728 -24.96 77.63 54.46
C ARG A 728 -25.50 78.64 53.44
N ALA A 729 -25.97 78.15 52.30
CA ALA A 729 -26.99 78.82 51.51
C ALA A 729 -27.99 77.75 51.09
N GLN A 730 -29.19 77.88 51.64
CA GLN A 730 -30.31 76.96 51.46
C GLN A 730 -30.89 77.17 50.06
N ALA A 731 -30.36 76.41 49.09
CA ALA A 731 -30.90 76.28 47.75
C ALA A 731 -30.80 74.79 47.35
N ALA A 732 -31.88 74.27 46.78
CA ALA A 732 -32.13 72.84 46.57
C ALA A 732 -30.96 72.12 45.89
N GLN A 733 -30.50 71.01 46.49
CA GLN A 733 -29.60 70.07 45.81
C GLN A 733 -30.33 69.54 44.56
N PRO A 734 -29.70 69.57 43.36
CA PRO A 734 -30.31 69.04 42.16
C PRO A 734 -30.44 67.52 42.28
N ALA A 735 -31.62 67.03 41.93
CA ALA A 735 -31.87 65.60 41.80
C ALA A 735 -31.07 65.08 40.59
N CYS A 736 -30.28 64.00 40.77
CA CYS A 736 -29.79 63.23 39.63
C CYS A 736 -30.98 63.00 38.68
N PHE A 737 -30.74 63.11 37.38
CA PHE A 737 -31.74 62.83 36.34
C PHE A 737 -32.90 63.85 36.18
N ASN A 738 -32.91 65.00 36.87
CA ASN A 738 -33.94 66.03 36.65
C ASN A 738 -33.51 67.44 37.09
N GLU A 739 -33.15 68.32 36.15
CA GLU A 739 -33.06 69.77 36.40
C GLU A 739 -34.20 70.52 35.66
N GLN A 740 -35.00 71.30 36.39
CA GLN A 740 -35.82 72.36 35.80
C GLN A 740 -35.00 73.63 35.78
N GLU A 741 -34.55 74.05 34.59
CA GLU A 741 -33.82 75.31 34.41
C GLU A 741 -34.70 76.52 34.77
N ASN A 742 -34.08 77.55 35.33
CA ASN A 742 -34.56 78.92 35.24
C ASN A 742 -33.50 79.72 34.47
N GLU A 743 -33.93 80.31 33.37
CA GLU A 743 -33.16 80.89 32.27
C GLU A 743 -32.56 82.26 32.66
N ALA A 744 -31.21 82.40 32.65
CA ALA A 744 -30.50 83.66 32.47
C ALA A 744 -29.00 83.44 32.11
N GLN A 745 -28.56 84.07 31.01
CA GLN A 745 -27.17 84.35 30.54
C GLN A 745 -26.12 84.47 31.67
N GLU A 746 -24.87 83.97 31.66
CA GLU A 746 -23.82 83.46 30.74
C GLU A 746 -22.75 82.71 31.64
N PRO A 747 -21.51 82.37 31.22
CA PRO A 747 -21.00 81.45 30.20
C PRO A 747 -20.19 80.26 30.82
N ALA A 748 -19.75 79.32 29.95
CA ALA A 748 -18.67 78.33 30.11
C ALA A 748 -18.58 77.44 31.40
N PHE A 749 -18.81 76.13 31.21
CA PHE A 749 -18.32 74.99 32.02
C PHE A 749 -18.24 75.21 33.55
N GLN A 750 -19.39 75.47 34.19
CA GLN A 750 -19.53 75.34 35.64
C GLN A 750 -19.85 73.86 35.96
N LEU A 751 -19.00 73.18 36.74
CA LEU A 751 -19.31 71.87 37.32
C LEU A 751 -20.58 72.02 38.18
N SER A 752 -21.70 71.47 37.71
CA SER A 752 -22.90 71.31 38.55
C SER A 752 -22.61 70.29 39.65
N ALA A 753 -23.31 70.40 40.78
CA ALA A 753 -23.09 69.54 41.94
C ALA A 753 -23.09 68.06 41.54
N ALA A 754 -21.96 67.37 41.75
CA ALA A 754 -21.81 65.97 41.37
C ALA A 754 -22.84 65.10 42.11
N CYS A 755 -23.57 64.28 41.37
CA CYS A 755 -24.62 63.43 41.92
C CYS A 755 -24.27 61.95 41.74
N THR A 756 -24.38 61.17 42.81
CA THR A 756 -24.01 59.75 42.86
C THR A 756 -25.25 58.88 42.69
N TYR A 757 -25.09 57.73 42.03
CA TYR A 757 -26.15 56.75 41.90
C TYR A 757 -25.58 55.33 41.96
N ILE A 758 -26.42 54.39 42.37
CA ILE A 758 -26.14 52.96 42.36
C ILE A 758 -27.27 52.25 41.65
N GLY A 759 -26.99 51.11 41.04
CA GLY A 759 -28.00 50.34 40.35
C GLY A 759 -27.63 48.89 40.19
N ALA A 760 -28.64 48.12 39.83
CA ALA A 760 -28.52 46.71 39.48
C ALA A 760 -29.39 46.43 38.26
N SER A 761 -28.95 45.51 37.41
CA SER A 761 -29.66 45.08 36.20
C SER A 761 -29.59 43.58 36.05
N LEU A 762 -30.63 43.01 35.43
CA LEU A 762 -30.69 41.61 35.02
C LEU A 762 -30.95 41.57 33.53
N GLY A 763 -30.45 40.56 32.84
CA GLY A 763 -30.50 40.48 31.39
C GLY A 763 -30.03 39.15 30.87
N THR A 764 -29.71 39.14 29.59
CA THR A 764 -29.09 37.99 28.91
C THR A 764 -27.73 38.41 28.39
N SER A 765 -26.81 37.47 28.30
CA SER A 765 -25.53 37.61 27.61
C SER A 765 -25.54 36.88 26.28
N THR A 766 -24.55 37.20 25.45
CA THR A 766 -24.13 36.36 24.33
C THR A 766 -22.61 36.19 24.45
N LEU A 767 -22.14 34.94 24.42
CA LEU A 767 -20.78 34.48 24.69
C LEU A 767 -20.34 33.52 23.57
N GLU A 768 -19.29 33.87 22.83
CA GLU A 768 -18.82 33.14 21.64
C GLU A 768 -17.28 32.87 21.70
N PRO A 769 -16.80 32.00 22.60
CA PRO A 769 -15.36 31.65 22.67
C PRO A 769 -14.83 31.05 21.36
N GLU A 770 -13.54 31.23 21.07
CA GLU A 770 -12.90 30.64 19.89
C GLU A 770 -12.62 29.16 20.12
N THR A 771 -13.43 28.31 19.49
CA THR A 771 -13.41 26.85 19.62
C THR A 771 -12.81 26.15 18.39
N LYS A 772 -12.35 26.92 17.38
CA LYS A 772 -11.80 26.36 16.17
C LYS A 772 -10.41 25.74 16.44
N GLY A 773 -10.25 24.47 16.12
CA GLY A 773 -8.99 23.73 16.28
C GLY A 773 -8.69 23.30 17.72
N THR A 774 -9.72 23.17 18.57
CA THR A 774 -9.55 22.77 19.99
C THR A 774 -10.33 21.52 20.37
N GLY A 775 -10.84 20.71 19.43
CA GLY A 775 -11.64 19.52 19.74
C GLY A 775 -13.02 19.78 20.38
N PHE A 776 -13.39 21.05 20.63
CA PHE A 776 -14.66 21.45 21.24
C PHE A 776 -15.52 22.25 20.27
N ARG A 777 -16.85 22.20 20.44
CA ARG A 777 -17.80 23.07 19.74
C ARG A 777 -18.69 23.81 20.74
N LEU A 778 -19.00 25.06 20.45
CA LEU A 778 -19.95 25.86 21.23
C LEU A 778 -21.37 25.30 21.05
N THR A 779 -22.03 24.96 22.16
CA THR A 779 -23.40 24.42 22.16
C THR A 779 -24.43 25.41 22.68
N GLU A 780 -24.08 26.22 23.68
CA GLU A 780 -24.92 27.32 24.15
C GLU A 780 -24.10 28.62 24.25
N ASP A 781 -24.59 29.67 23.58
CA ASP A 781 -23.91 30.95 23.40
C ASP A 781 -24.47 32.07 24.30
N GLY A 782 -25.22 31.78 25.37
CA GLY A 782 -25.79 32.83 26.21
C GLY A 782 -26.52 32.38 27.47
N ASP A 783 -26.40 33.18 28.53
CA ASP A 783 -26.94 32.86 29.86
C ASP A 783 -27.52 34.12 30.56
N LEU A 784 -28.03 33.96 31.78
CA LEU A 784 -28.56 35.02 32.64
C LEU A 784 -27.44 35.95 33.11
N ALA A 785 -27.38 37.14 32.50
CA ALA A 785 -26.47 38.18 32.93
C ALA A 785 -27.05 38.99 34.10
N TRP A 786 -26.21 39.30 35.10
CA TRP A 786 -26.53 40.30 36.11
C TRP A 786 -25.40 41.32 36.25
N LYS A 787 -25.78 42.56 36.55
CA LYS A 787 -24.84 43.67 36.68
C LYS A 787 -25.15 44.50 37.91
N ALA A 788 -24.10 44.86 38.65
CA ALA A 788 -24.13 45.91 39.66
C ALA A 788 -23.27 47.09 39.20
N PHE A 789 -23.76 48.33 39.36
CA PHE A 789 -23.04 49.52 38.94
C PHE A 789 -23.20 50.69 39.91
N GLY A 790 -22.20 51.56 39.95
CA GLY A 790 -22.19 52.79 40.72
C GLY A 790 -21.51 53.91 39.94
N GLY A 791 -22.14 55.06 39.86
CA GLY A 791 -21.66 56.16 39.03
C GLY A 791 -21.79 57.53 39.66
N VAL A 792 -21.01 58.46 39.12
CA VAL A 792 -21.02 59.89 39.46
C VAL A 792 -21.34 60.68 38.20
N GLN A 793 -22.42 61.44 38.24
CA GLN A 793 -22.76 62.43 37.22
C GLN A 793 -22.19 63.79 37.63
N PHE A 794 -21.20 64.29 36.90
CA PHE A 794 -20.53 65.56 37.18
C PHE A 794 -20.89 66.68 36.19
N HIS A 795 -21.68 66.35 35.16
CA HIS A 795 -22.29 67.31 34.25
C HIS A 795 -23.69 66.84 33.84
N ARG A 796 -24.53 67.75 33.34
CA ARG A 796 -25.89 67.38 32.86
C ARG A 796 -25.88 66.29 31.78
N ASN A 797 -24.82 66.22 30.98
CA ASN A 797 -24.66 65.21 29.93
C ASN A 797 -23.56 64.17 30.24
N PHE A 798 -22.61 64.41 31.14
CA PHE A 798 -21.46 63.52 31.35
C PHE A 798 -21.50 62.83 32.72
N PHE A 799 -21.17 61.55 32.72
CA PHE A 799 -21.04 60.73 33.92
C PHE A 799 -19.87 59.74 33.82
N ALA A 800 -19.41 59.24 34.96
CA ALA A 800 -18.50 58.11 35.05
C ALA A 800 -19.16 56.99 35.87
N GLU A 801 -18.87 55.73 35.55
CA GLU A 801 -19.50 54.55 36.12
C GLU A 801 -18.45 53.45 36.34
N VAL A 802 -18.51 52.79 37.49
CA VAL A 802 -17.81 51.53 37.76
C VAL A 802 -18.88 50.45 37.84
N GLN A 803 -18.63 49.31 37.21
CA GLN A 803 -19.57 48.21 37.14
C GLN A 803 -18.88 46.86 37.28
N TYR A 804 -19.65 45.88 37.72
CA TYR A 804 -19.28 44.47 37.73
C TYR A 804 -20.45 43.69 37.15
N SER A 805 -20.20 42.97 36.07
CA SER A 805 -21.21 42.17 35.38
C SER A 805 -20.78 40.71 35.42
N VAL A 806 -21.68 39.81 35.80
CA VAL A 806 -21.50 38.38 35.55
C VAL A 806 -22.36 38.07 34.34
N LEU A 807 -21.73 37.53 33.30
CA LEU A 807 -22.38 37.26 32.02
C LEU A 807 -22.98 35.85 32.01
N GLY A 808 -22.55 34.98 32.93
CA GLY A 808 -22.99 33.60 32.99
C GLY A 808 -21.99 32.68 32.30
N ASP A 809 -22.44 31.50 31.92
CA ASP A 809 -21.59 30.42 31.44
C ASP A 809 -21.82 30.17 29.93
N ALA A 810 -20.74 29.93 29.18
CA ALA A 810 -20.79 29.45 27.79
C ALA A 810 -20.56 27.93 27.81
N GLU A 811 -21.50 27.17 27.26
CA GLU A 811 -21.42 25.71 27.25
C GLU A 811 -20.75 25.23 25.97
N VAL A 812 -19.66 24.48 26.13
CA VAL A 812 -18.94 23.81 25.05
C VAL A 812 -19.09 22.31 25.22
N ARG A 813 -19.24 21.60 24.10
CA ARG A 813 -19.28 20.14 24.07
C ARG A 813 -18.13 19.63 23.24
N SER A 814 -17.49 18.57 23.70
CA SER A 814 -16.45 17.91 22.91
C SER A 814 -17.04 17.39 21.59
N ILE A 815 -16.20 17.40 20.55
CA ILE A 815 -16.48 16.71 19.29
C ILE A 815 -16.48 15.19 19.55
N ASN A 816 -15.62 14.72 20.46
CA ASN A 816 -15.72 13.38 21.04
C ASN A 816 -17.06 13.26 21.82
N PRO A 817 -17.96 12.32 21.43
CA PRO A 817 -19.27 12.15 22.05
C PRO A 817 -19.24 11.81 23.55
N ASN A 818 -18.15 11.19 24.03
CA ASN A 818 -18.02 10.58 25.36
C ASN A 818 -17.43 11.54 26.41
N ALA A 819 -16.60 12.51 25.99
CA ALA A 819 -15.98 13.51 26.89
C ALA A 819 -16.97 14.52 27.52
N GLY A 820 -18.21 14.60 27.03
CA GLY A 820 -19.30 15.38 27.64
C GLY A 820 -19.24 16.89 27.38
N ALA A 821 -19.97 17.66 28.20
CA ALA A 821 -20.08 19.12 28.10
C ALA A 821 -19.36 19.79 29.29
N ALA A 822 -18.78 20.98 29.04
CA ALA A 822 -18.09 21.81 30.01
C ALA A 822 -18.56 23.26 29.90
N ALA A 823 -18.45 24.03 30.98
CA ALA A 823 -18.94 25.40 31.03
C ALA A 823 -17.82 26.40 31.35
N ILE A 824 -17.72 27.46 30.54
CA ILE A 824 -16.76 28.56 30.72
C ILE A 824 -17.50 29.76 31.30
N ARG A 825 -17.18 30.15 32.53
CA ARG A 825 -17.84 31.27 33.21
C ARG A 825 -17.21 32.61 32.87
N TYR A 826 -18.03 33.61 32.55
CA TYR A 826 -17.59 34.96 32.22
C TYR A 826 -18.01 36.01 33.26
N ALA A 827 -17.05 36.83 33.71
CA ALA A 827 -17.29 38.03 34.50
C ALA A 827 -16.51 39.24 33.98
N ALA A 828 -17.13 40.42 34.02
CA ALA A 828 -16.61 41.65 33.46
C ALA A 828 -16.69 42.85 34.44
N PRO A 829 -15.68 43.05 35.31
CA PRO A 829 -15.42 44.36 35.92
C PRO A 829 -15.08 45.41 34.87
N ALA A 830 -15.73 46.59 34.92
CA ALA A 830 -15.45 47.68 33.99
C ALA A 830 -15.51 49.08 34.62
N VAL A 831 -14.76 50.00 34.02
CA VAL A 831 -14.79 51.43 34.33
C VAL A 831 -15.11 52.19 33.05
N MET A 832 -16.20 52.95 33.06
CA MET A 832 -16.75 53.60 31.88
C MET A 832 -17.03 55.09 32.08
N ALA A 833 -16.87 55.86 31.02
CA ALA A 833 -17.33 57.24 30.92
C ALA A 833 -18.49 57.31 29.93
N GLY A 834 -19.56 58.01 30.30
CA GLY A 834 -20.79 58.07 29.52
C GLY A 834 -21.28 59.48 29.22
N PHE A 835 -22.00 59.58 28.11
CA PHE A 835 -22.65 60.78 27.62
C PHE A 835 -24.15 60.55 27.43
N ARG A 836 -24.97 61.49 27.89
CA ARG A 836 -26.43 61.48 27.69
C ARG A 836 -26.85 62.49 26.63
N LEU A 837 -27.66 62.07 25.68
CA LEU A 837 -28.02 62.87 24.51
C LEU A 837 -29.06 63.95 24.83
N ASN A 838 -30.04 63.69 25.70
CA ASN A 838 -31.18 64.57 25.96
C ASN A 838 -31.38 64.83 27.46
N GLY A 839 -30.32 65.26 28.15
CA GLY A 839 -30.29 65.52 29.61
C GLY A 839 -31.29 66.57 30.17
N ASN A 840 -32.20 67.11 29.33
CA ASN A 840 -33.16 68.16 29.66
C ASN A 840 -34.65 67.74 29.53
N ARG A 841 -35.00 66.45 29.37
CA ARG A 841 -36.42 65.99 29.33
C ARG A 841 -36.79 65.06 30.50
N LYS A 842 -37.91 65.38 31.17
CA LYS A 842 -38.24 64.91 32.53
C LYS A 842 -38.66 63.45 32.70
N SER A 843 -38.66 62.63 31.65
CA SER A 843 -39.19 61.25 31.73
C SER A 843 -38.29 60.20 31.10
N TRP A 844 -37.52 60.50 30.06
CA TRP A 844 -36.58 59.55 29.45
C TRP A 844 -35.36 60.23 28.82
N ASP A 845 -34.26 59.50 28.73
CA ASP A 845 -32.98 59.91 28.16
C ASP A 845 -32.30 58.73 27.43
N LEU A 846 -31.49 59.03 26.42
CA LEU A 846 -30.63 58.06 25.75
C LEU A 846 -29.19 58.35 26.14
N PHE A 847 -28.40 57.32 26.42
CA PHE A 847 -27.00 57.46 26.76
C PHE A 847 -26.13 56.46 25.99
N ALA A 848 -24.86 56.82 25.83
CA ALA A 848 -23.80 55.94 25.38
C ALA A 848 -22.64 56.03 26.38
N LYS A 849 -21.91 54.94 26.58
CA LYS A 849 -20.71 54.90 27.42
C LYS A 849 -19.61 54.09 26.75
N ILE A 850 -18.37 54.45 27.06
CA ILE A 850 -17.16 53.80 26.57
C ILE A 850 -16.17 53.71 27.73
N GLY A 851 -15.41 52.63 27.80
CA GLY A 851 -14.51 52.39 28.90
C GLY A 851 -13.60 51.19 28.68
N VAL A 852 -13.02 50.73 29.77
CA VAL A 852 -12.20 49.51 29.80
C VAL A 852 -12.90 48.48 30.67
N ALA A 853 -12.97 47.25 30.18
CA ALA A 853 -13.45 46.09 30.92
C ALA A 853 -12.31 45.06 31.01
N SER A 854 -12.24 44.34 32.11
CA SER A 854 -11.40 43.14 32.19
C SER A 854 -12.33 41.95 32.18
N LEU A 855 -12.17 41.05 31.21
CA LEU A 855 -12.92 39.80 31.13
C LEU A 855 -12.14 38.77 31.94
N LEU A 856 -12.83 38.16 32.89
CA LEU A 856 -12.32 37.10 33.75
C LEU A 856 -13.04 35.82 33.35
N THR A 857 -12.28 34.80 32.97
CA THR A 857 -12.82 33.50 32.57
C THR A 857 -12.31 32.37 33.45
N GLU A 858 -13.20 31.44 33.79
CA GLU A 858 -12.90 30.28 34.64
C GLU A 858 -13.64 29.05 34.09
N SER A 859 -12.92 27.94 33.95
CA SER A 859 -13.47 26.64 33.56
C SER A 859 -13.97 25.88 34.79
N ASP A 860 -15.13 25.24 34.67
CA ASP A 860 -15.81 24.61 35.81
C ASP A 860 -15.32 23.19 36.16
N SER A 861 -14.72 22.49 35.18
CA SER A 861 -14.48 21.05 35.24
C SER A 861 -13.00 20.65 35.17
N GLY A 862 -12.08 21.60 34.95
CA GLY A 862 -10.65 21.31 34.75
C GLY A 862 -10.33 20.59 33.43
N ARG A 863 -11.33 19.99 32.79
CA ARG A 863 -11.29 19.29 31.49
C ARG A 863 -11.06 20.22 30.30
N VAL A 864 -11.37 21.51 30.44
CA VAL A 864 -11.11 22.53 29.43
C VAL A 864 -10.11 23.52 29.98
N SER A 865 -8.97 23.63 29.31
CA SER A 865 -8.00 24.70 29.58
C SER A 865 -8.38 25.95 28.79
N VAL A 866 -8.45 27.09 29.47
CA VAL A 866 -8.83 28.39 28.89
C VAL A 866 -7.64 29.33 28.90
N GLU A 867 -7.45 30.09 27.82
CA GLU A 867 -6.45 31.16 27.73
C GLU A 867 -7.12 32.49 27.38
N GLU A 868 -6.88 33.51 28.19
CA GLU A 868 -7.36 34.88 27.93
C GLU A 868 -6.40 35.58 26.95
N ASP A 869 -6.84 35.79 25.70
CA ASP A 869 -6.02 36.46 24.67
C ASP A 869 -5.68 37.91 25.07
N SER A 870 -6.59 38.58 25.78
CA SER A 870 -6.37 39.90 26.36
C SER A 870 -7.23 40.15 27.59
N SER A 871 -6.61 40.24 28.77
CA SER A 871 -7.31 40.46 30.05
C SER A 871 -7.94 41.85 30.22
N ILE A 872 -7.64 42.83 29.36
CA ILE A 872 -8.25 44.18 29.37
C ILE A 872 -8.66 44.59 27.95
N GLN A 873 -9.94 44.94 27.80
CA GLN A 873 -10.61 45.22 26.53
C GLN A 873 -11.29 46.60 26.55
N LEU A 874 -11.43 47.23 25.37
CA LEU A 874 -12.25 48.42 25.21
C LEU A 874 -13.72 48.02 25.13
N ALA A 875 -14.51 48.42 26.12
CA ALA A 875 -15.93 48.13 26.19
C ALA A 875 -16.77 49.37 25.86
N TRP A 876 -17.91 49.16 25.22
CA TRP A 876 -18.87 50.22 24.93
C TRP A 876 -20.30 49.75 25.18
N ALA A 877 -21.18 50.71 25.44
CA ALA A 877 -22.59 50.42 25.65
C ALA A 877 -23.49 51.57 25.24
N GLY A 878 -24.72 51.22 24.88
CA GLY A 878 -25.79 52.15 24.56
C GLY A 878 -27.05 51.76 25.31
N GLY A 879 -27.80 52.75 25.80
CA GLY A 879 -29.02 52.43 26.52
C GLY A 879 -29.98 53.58 26.68
N LEU A 880 -31.16 53.23 27.19
CA LEU A 880 -32.28 54.13 27.45
C LEU A 880 -32.57 54.15 28.95
N LEU A 881 -32.73 55.34 29.49
CA LEU A 881 -33.01 55.56 30.90
C LEU A 881 -34.36 56.28 31.04
N TYR A 882 -35.27 55.72 31.83
CA TYR A 882 -36.60 56.27 32.12
C TYR A 882 -36.74 56.61 33.59
N ASN A 883 -37.05 57.86 33.93
CA ASN A 883 -37.16 58.31 35.31
C ASN A 883 -38.57 58.04 35.87
N LEU A 884 -38.68 57.13 36.84
CA LEU A 884 -39.94 56.87 37.54
C LEU A 884 -40.24 57.96 38.57
N THR A 885 -39.23 58.36 39.32
CA THR A 885 -39.28 59.44 40.31
C THR A 885 -37.97 60.24 40.26
N PRO A 886 -37.87 61.43 40.91
CA PRO A 886 -36.64 62.22 40.93
C PRO A 886 -35.40 61.55 41.55
N GLY A 887 -35.46 60.29 41.96
CA GLY A 887 -34.29 59.54 42.38
C GLY A 887 -34.28 58.09 41.98
N LEU A 888 -35.28 57.59 41.24
CA LEU A 888 -35.35 56.20 40.82
C LEU A 888 -35.66 56.15 39.32
N SER A 889 -34.83 55.43 38.59
CA SER A 889 -34.91 55.30 37.14
C SER A 889 -34.85 53.82 36.75
N ILE A 890 -35.54 53.47 35.67
CA ILE A 890 -35.37 52.19 34.97
C ILE A 890 -34.37 52.43 33.84
N ARG A 891 -33.46 51.49 33.59
CA ARG A 891 -32.42 51.57 32.56
C ARG A 891 -32.39 50.27 31.77
N GLY A 892 -32.60 50.35 30.45
CA GLY A 892 -32.29 49.27 29.51
C GLY A 892 -30.95 49.57 28.84
N GLU A 893 -30.07 48.60 28.74
CA GLU A 893 -28.69 48.79 28.27
C GLU A 893 -28.18 47.58 27.51
N PHE A 894 -27.64 47.82 26.31
CA PHE A 894 -26.82 46.87 25.57
C PHE A 894 -25.34 47.22 25.77
N GLU A 895 -24.53 46.23 26.11
CA GLU A 895 -23.09 46.38 26.36
C GLU A 895 -22.31 45.34 25.56
N ARG A 896 -21.20 45.75 24.96
CA ARG A 896 -20.24 44.87 24.32
C ARG A 896 -18.90 45.01 25.03
N PHE A 897 -18.34 43.90 25.50
CA PHE A 897 -17.11 43.84 26.28
C PHE A 897 -15.90 43.47 25.42
N SER A 898 -16.10 42.55 24.48
CA SER A 898 -15.14 42.07 23.47
C SER A 898 -15.91 41.66 22.20
N ASP A 899 -15.24 41.05 21.23
CA ASP A 899 -15.96 40.50 20.08
C ASP A 899 -16.75 39.23 20.43
N ASP A 900 -16.26 38.46 21.41
CA ASP A 900 -16.86 37.23 21.93
C ASP A 900 -17.80 37.41 23.13
N ALA A 901 -17.98 38.62 23.67
CA ALA A 901 -18.84 38.83 24.85
C ALA A 901 -19.69 40.11 24.81
N SER A 902 -21.01 39.96 24.90
CA SER A 902 -21.98 41.06 24.98
C SER A 902 -23.15 40.77 25.91
N SER A 903 -23.90 41.80 26.30
CA SER A 903 -25.09 41.64 27.15
C SER A 903 -26.19 42.67 26.88
N LEU A 904 -27.43 42.26 27.11
CA LEU A 904 -28.60 43.13 27.10
C LEU A 904 -29.30 43.06 28.46
N THR A 905 -29.27 44.16 29.20
CA THR A 905 -29.76 44.21 30.58
C THR A 905 -30.84 45.25 30.79
N LEU A 906 -31.78 44.95 31.69
CA LEU A 906 -32.80 45.88 32.19
C LEU A 906 -32.69 45.96 33.71
N GLY A 907 -32.65 47.18 34.24
CA GLY A 907 -32.45 47.38 35.66
C GLY A 907 -32.95 48.69 36.19
N ILE A 908 -32.56 48.95 37.44
CA ILE A 908 -32.90 50.18 38.15
C ILE A 908 -31.64 50.92 38.56
N ALA A 909 -31.72 52.25 38.52
CA ALA A 909 -30.70 53.15 39.05
C ALA A 909 -31.35 54.05 40.10
N GLN A 910 -30.77 54.08 41.29
CA GLN A 910 -31.19 54.88 42.43
C GLN A 910 -30.14 55.96 42.72
N ALA A 911 -30.56 57.22 42.63
CA ALA A 911 -29.76 58.36 43.06
C ALA A 911 -29.61 58.36 44.59
N LEU A 912 -28.38 58.56 45.05
CA LEU A 912 -28.06 58.69 46.47
C LEU A 912 -28.15 60.16 46.88
N LYS A 913 -28.78 60.42 48.03
CA LYS A 913 -28.78 61.74 48.67
C LYS A 913 -27.73 61.74 49.77
N PHE A 914 -26.69 62.56 49.61
CA PHE A 914 -25.70 62.82 50.65
C PHE A 914 -25.90 64.20 51.28
#